data_AF-A0A136N3C1-F1
#
_entry.id   AF-A0A136N3C1-F1
#
_cell.length_a   1.000
_cell.length_b   1.000
_cell.length_c   1.000
_cell.angle_alpha   90.00
_cell.angle_beta   90.00
_cell.angle_gamma   90.00
#
_symmetry.space_group_name_H-M   'P 1'
#
loop_
_entity.id
_entity.type
_entity.pdbx_description
1 polymer ?
#
loop_
_entity_poly.entity_id
_entity_poly.type
_entity_poly.pdbx_seq_one_letter_code
_entity_poly.pdbx_strand_id
1 'polypeptide(L)'
;MSSEILTIGNLQKPFKMFRDRDGWDGTNDSDGDNDHGDYWWIELSGLVPGQEYVFQYLVDGAIQIADPYTYKVSDPDDHFISPDVYPDLVDYPSGAVDRASVLQTMDSSFIWTADPFTKPLDNNLNVYELHFRDFTEEGTYRAATEKLDYLKGLGINAIHVMPVSEFEGNDSWGYNPNFYFAADKAYGTADDLKRFIDACHQHKVLVFNDLVLNHAFYSNVMAKLYWNQSLNQPADDNPWFNPKHKMIADPAGWWGADWNHESVHTQKMVDRILDYWMTEFNFDGFRFDFTKGFGQTAPNPSDPWASNYNQDRIDLLMRMVNVLKTNHPEAVVIFEHLAQASEDKVLADNGILMWSGVEHHNNVKGLVLGYNSDNTNIYDSGVYNAPGRNFIYANWMSYAESHDEERLGYELSQYFNGNKTIENVIKRLKMGLSFNLLLPGPRMLWQFQELGYDFSINYNGRTGRKPVRWDYYDDPNRQELYTLTSRIFKLRNRFPIYSNSPDYGNIGLGSGNIHIPRVMRLSSGSGPGAKYVIVIANLDPDNTRIANPGYAVTGTWYKYNGSTVVDETAYTVNNTADSYALNPSESLILTNFIIDDCTDVRNTLDSGKYSLRDAIDCAADGDTVHIEYPVFNDTIHLLTPIEINKNITILGFDKMNVTIDGSMVNDNVFSIQPGKSVTLKGVKMVCSQDDGNGRCILNNGNLTLDNIKMVDMSGGLMGNSLWNSSIGNLNIKGKVIIVE
;
A
#
# COMPACT_ATOMS: atom_id res chain seq x y z
N MET A 1 -22.35 -30.73 -28.13
CA MET A 1 -20.89 -30.79 -27.96
C MET A 1 -20.49 -32.23 -27.65
N SER A 2 -19.54 -32.80 -28.40
CA SER A 2 -19.16 -34.21 -28.31
C SER A 2 -17.65 -34.34 -28.08
N SER A 3 -17.30 -34.94 -26.94
CA SER A 3 -15.99 -35.41 -26.47
C SER A 3 -14.87 -34.36 -26.33
N GLU A 4 -14.62 -33.96 -25.09
CA GLU A 4 -13.48 -33.13 -24.69
C GLU A 4 -12.37 -34.01 -24.09
N ILE A 5 -11.15 -33.82 -24.59
CA ILE A 5 -9.96 -34.58 -24.22
C ILE A 5 -9.07 -33.72 -23.28
N LEU A 6 -8.85 -34.19 -22.06
CA LEU A 6 -7.87 -33.65 -21.11
C LEU A 6 -6.50 -34.28 -21.39
N THR A 7 -5.44 -33.48 -21.58
CA THR A 7 -4.07 -34.03 -21.70
C THR A 7 -3.27 -33.66 -20.47
N ILE A 8 -2.82 -34.64 -19.68
CA ILE A 8 -1.99 -34.39 -18.48
C ILE A 8 -0.52 -34.70 -18.80
N GLY A 9 0.36 -33.71 -18.70
CA GLY A 9 1.75 -33.75 -19.21
C GLY A 9 2.58 -34.97 -18.77
N ASN A 10 2.56 -35.31 -17.48
CA ASN A 10 3.32 -36.47 -16.94
C ASN A 10 2.60 -37.82 -17.11
N LEU A 11 1.33 -37.82 -17.51
CA LEU A 11 0.56 -39.04 -17.80
C LEU A 11 0.46 -39.33 -19.32
N GLN A 12 0.79 -38.35 -20.18
CA GLN A 12 0.71 -38.39 -21.65
C GLN A 12 -0.50 -39.15 -22.20
N LYS A 13 -1.66 -38.98 -21.56
CA LYS A 13 -2.89 -39.69 -21.93
C LYS A 13 -4.05 -38.71 -22.08
N PRO A 14 -4.80 -38.79 -23.18
CA PRO A 14 -6.04 -38.08 -23.34
C PRO A 14 -7.13 -38.70 -22.45
N PHE A 15 -7.85 -37.91 -21.67
CA PHE A 15 -9.01 -38.37 -20.92
C PHE A 15 -10.29 -37.72 -21.42
N LYS A 16 -11.37 -38.49 -21.54
CA LYS A 16 -12.66 -37.96 -21.97
C LYS A 16 -13.47 -37.48 -20.77
N MET A 17 -13.89 -36.22 -20.78
CA MET A 17 -14.79 -35.68 -19.76
C MET A 17 -16.22 -36.23 -19.90
N PHE A 18 -16.90 -36.38 -18.78
CA PHE A 18 -18.30 -36.75 -18.67
C PHE A 18 -19.13 -35.47 -18.55
N ARG A 19 -20.16 -35.34 -19.39
CA ARG A 19 -21.16 -34.29 -19.20
C ARG A 19 -21.97 -34.65 -17.96
N ASP A 20 -22.07 -33.70 -17.05
CA ASP A 20 -22.99 -33.77 -15.93
C ASP A 20 -24.44 -33.74 -16.45
N ARG A 21 -25.25 -34.69 -15.99
CA ARG A 21 -26.67 -34.83 -16.35
C ARG A 21 -27.59 -34.79 -15.12
N ASP A 22 -27.03 -34.62 -13.93
CA ASP A 22 -27.75 -34.60 -12.65
C ASP A 22 -27.57 -33.28 -11.88
N GLY A 23 -26.87 -32.30 -12.47
CA GLY A 23 -26.92 -30.89 -12.05
C GLY A 23 -26.13 -30.56 -10.79
N TRP A 24 -25.24 -31.45 -10.34
CA TRP A 24 -24.45 -31.29 -9.10
C TRP A 24 -25.30 -31.00 -7.84
N ASP A 25 -26.58 -31.39 -7.81
CA ASP A 25 -27.43 -31.30 -6.60
C ASP A 25 -27.57 -32.63 -5.84
N GLY A 26 -27.25 -33.74 -6.51
CA GLY A 26 -27.17 -35.07 -5.92
C GLY A 26 -28.46 -35.85 -5.75
N THR A 27 -29.56 -35.69 -6.51
CA THR A 27 -30.63 -36.72 -6.41
C THR A 27 -31.39 -37.30 -7.63
N ASN A 28 -31.91 -36.59 -8.65
CA ASN A 28 -32.60 -37.19 -9.82
C ASN A 28 -33.28 -36.09 -10.69
N ASP A 29 -33.39 -36.32 -12.00
CA ASP A 29 -34.41 -35.68 -12.85
C ASP A 29 -35.80 -36.15 -12.37
N SER A 30 -36.41 -35.35 -11.50
CA SER A 30 -37.54 -35.77 -10.68
C SER A 30 -38.84 -35.02 -10.96
N ASP A 31 -38.82 -33.96 -11.78
CA ASP A 31 -40.00 -33.18 -12.18
C ASP A 31 -40.38 -33.27 -13.66
N GLY A 32 -39.48 -33.78 -14.52
CA GLY A 32 -39.77 -34.11 -15.91
C GLY A 32 -40.04 -32.90 -16.80
N ASP A 33 -39.36 -31.77 -16.54
CA ASP A 33 -39.50 -30.52 -17.28
C ASP A 33 -38.54 -30.35 -18.49
N ASN A 34 -37.57 -31.26 -18.63
CA ASN A 34 -36.70 -31.48 -19.79
C ASN A 34 -35.50 -30.51 -19.93
N ASP A 35 -34.94 -30.00 -18.83
CA ASP A 35 -33.63 -29.31 -18.79
C ASP A 35 -32.59 -30.05 -17.91
N HIS A 36 -31.36 -30.23 -18.42
CA HIS A 36 -30.29 -31.01 -17.75
C HIS A 36 -28.88 -30.42 -18.01
N GLY A 37 -28.27 -29.81 -16.99
CA GLY A 37 -26.81 -29.64 -16.74
C GLY A 37 -25.83 -29.27 -17.88
N ASP A 38 -25.12 -28.14 -17.72
CA ASP A 38 -24.04 -27.66 -18.62
C ASP A 38 -22.61 -27.81 -18.04
N TYR A 39 -22.41 -28.70 -17.06
CA TYR A 39 -21.11 -28.94 -16.46
C TYR A 39 -20.41 -30.17 -17.04
N TRP A 40 -19.08 -30.19 -16.99
CA TRP A 40 -18.25 -31.32 -17.42
C TRP A 40 -17.30 -31.70 -16.30
N TRP A 41 -17.10 -33.01 -16.09
CA TRP A 41 -16.19 -33.49 -15.06
C TRP A 41 -15.45 -34.76 -15.45
N ILE A 42 -14.40 -35.03 -14.68
CA ILE A 42 -13.72 -36.31 -14.67
C ILE A 42 -13.10 -36.54 -13.31
N GLU A 43 -13.20 -37.77 -12.80
CA GLU A 43 -12.43 -38.21 -11.63
C GLU A 43 -11.07 -38.73 -12.09
N LEU A 44 -10.00 -38.20 -11.51
CA LEU A 44 -8.63 -38.63 -11.77
C LEU A 44 -8.11 -39.43 -10.57
N SER A 45 -7.83 -40.71 -10.79
CA SER A 45 -7.25 -41.61 -9.77
C SER A 45 -5.77 -41.85 -10.01
N GLY A 46 -5.00 -42.13 -8.94
CA GLY A 46 -3.58 -42.48 -9.04
C GLY A 46 -2.64 -41.29 -9.18
N LEU A 47 -3.11 -40.08 -8.84
CA LEU A 47 -2.26 -38.91 -8.69
C LEU A 47 -1.36 -39.06 -7.45
N VAL A 48 -0.14 -38.54 -7.54
CA VAL A 48 0.81 -38.47 -6.44
C VAL A 48 0.47 -37.23 -5.61
N PRO A 49 0.21 -37.36 -4.30
CA PRO A 49 -0.06 -36.22 -3.45
C PRO A 49 1.09 -35.20 -3.46
N GLY A 50 0.78 -33.91 -3.57
CA GLY A 50 1.74 -32.81 -3.64
C GLY A 50 2.42 -32.64 -5.01
N GLN A 51 2.21 -33.55 -5.97
CA GLN A 51 2.77 -33.42 -7.31
C GLN A 51 1.93 -32.48 -8.17
N GLU A 52 2.60 -31.57 -8.88
CA GLU A 52 1.98 -30.73 -9.90
C GLU A 52 1.81 -31.49 -11.23
N TYR A 53 0.65 -31.30 -11.85
CA TYR A 53 0.23 -31.87 -13.12
C TYR A 53 -0.26 -30.78 -14.05
N VAL A 54 0.39 -30.60 -15.20
CA VAL A 54 -0.03 -29.62 -16.21
C VAL A 54 -1.09 -30.22 -17.14
N PHE A 55 -2.16 -29.50 -17.42
CA PHE A 55 -3.22 -29.93 -18.33
C PHE A 55 -3.85 -28.82 -19.16
N GLN A 56 -4.52 -29.24 -20.24
CA GLN A 56 -5.41 -28.41 -21.05
C GLN A 56 -6.65 -29.22 -21.45
N TYR A 57 -7.76 -28.50 -21.68
CA TYR A 57 -8.93 -29.02 -22.35
C TYR A 57 -8.76 -28.94 -23.87
N LEU A 58 -9.23 -29.97 -24.57
CA LEU A 58 -9.43 -29.96 -26.01
C LEU A 58 -10.93 -29.90 -26.31
N VAL A 59 -11.43 -28.70 -26.56
CA VAL A 59 -12.84 -28.42 -26.85
C VAL A 59 -13.12 -28.61 -28.34
N ASP A 60 -14.22 -29.32 -28.64
CA ASP A 60 -14.67 -29.71 -29.99
C ASP A 60 -13.58 -30.34 -30.88
N GLY A 61 -12.57 -30.97 -30.25
CA GLY A 61 -11.46 -31.62 -30.95
C GLY A 61 -10.48 -30.67 -31.64
N ALA A 62 -10.62 -29.35 -31.45
CA ALA A 62 -9.83 -28.36 -32.18
C ALA A 62 -9.26 -27.22 -31.31
N ILE A 63 -9.94 -26.87 -30.21
CA ILE A 63 -9.58 -25.72 -29.39
C ILE A 63 -8.86 -26.20 -28.13
N GLN A 64 -7.56 -25.93 -28.01
CA GLN A 64 -6.78 -26.23 -26.81
C GLN A 64 -6.70 -25.01 -25.89
N ILE A 65 -7.13 -25.17 -24.65
CA ILE A 65 -7.22 -24.09 -23.66
C ILE A 65 -6.94 -24.61 -22.25
N ALA A 66 -6.44 -23.74 -21.38
CA ALA A 66 -6.42 -23.95 -19.94
C ALA A 66 -7.84 -23.91 -19.34
N ASP A 67 -7.94 -24.30 -18.06
CA ASP A 67 -9.09 -24.03 -17.19
C ASP A 67 -9.11 -22.54 -16.79
N PRO A 68 -10.21 -21.79 -17.08
CA PRO A 68 -10.35 -20.40 -16.67
C PRO A 68 -10.35 -20.18 -15.15
N TYR A 69 -10.56 -21.23 -14.36
CA TYR A 69 -10.60 -21.21 -12.89
C TYR A 69 -9.31 -21.74 -12.25
N THR A 70 -8.25 -21.96 -13.01
CA THR A 70 -6.99 -22.47 -12.45
C THR A 70 -6.35 -21.47 -11.49
N TYR A 71 -5.80 -21.98 -10.38
CA TYR A 71 -5.08 -21.18 -9.39
C TYR A 71 -3.59 -21.00 -9.71
N LYS A 72 -3.09 -21.71 -10.73
CA LYS A 72 -1.72 -21.59 -11.23
C LYS A 72 -1.69 -21.91 -12.72
N VAL A 73 -1.12 -20.99 -13.49
CA VAL A 73 -0.94 -21.16 -14.93
C VAL A 73 0.49 -21.61 -15.20
N SER A 74 0.66 -22.55 -16.12
CA SER A 74 1.93 -22.84 -16.78
C SER A 74 1.96 -22.06 -18.10
N ASP A 75 2.87 -21.11 -18.18
CA ASP A 75 2.99 -20.10 -19.22
C ASP A 75 4.34 -20.30 -19.98
N PRO A 76 4.38 -20.27 -21.32
CA PRO A 76 5.61 -20.36 -22.08
C PRO A 76 6.64 -19.29 -21.72
N ASP A 77 6.25 -18.12 -21.23
CA ASP A 77 7.13 -17.04 -20.78
C ASP A 77 7.72 -17.31 -19.39
N ASP A 78 7.27 -18.35 -18.67
CA ASP A 78 7.77 -18.72 -17.33
C ASP A 78 9.25 -19.05 -17.29
N HIS A 79 9.85 -19.44 -18.44
CA HIS A 79 11.28 -19.71 -18.53
C HIS A 79 12.16 -18.46 -18.30
N PHE A 80 11.57 -17.26 -18.28
CA PHE A 80 12.25 -16.02 -17.89
C PHE A 80 12.20 -15.74 -16.38
N ILE A 81 11.43 -16.49 -15.61
CA ILE A 81 11.34 -16.34 -14.15
C ILE A 81 12.52 -17.05 -13.49
N SER A 82 13.27 -16.32 -12.66
CA SER A 82 14.40 -16.88 -11.92
C SER A 82 13.91 -17.89 -10.85
N PRO A 83 14.63 -19.01 -10.63
CA PRO A 83 14.38 -19.89 -9.48
C PRO A 83 14.46 -19.19 -8.11
N ASP A 84 15.16 -18.06 -8.01
CA ASP A 84 15.22 -17.26 -6.79
C ASP A 84 13.89 -16.52 -6.51
N VAL A 85 13.09 -16.28 -7.55
CA VAL A 85 11.75 -15.69 -7.46
C VAL A 85 10.74 -16.81 -7.19
N TYR A 86 10.67 -17.79 -8.08
CA TYR A 86 9.76 -18.94 -7.98
C TYR A 86 10.57 -20.25 -8.04
N PRO A 87 10.85 -20.89 -6.89
CA PRO A 87 11.59 -22.15 -6.87
C PRO A 87 10.73 -23.29 -7.42
N ASP A 88 11.37 -24.21 -8.15
CA ASP A 88 10.74 -25.42 -8.71
C ASP A 88 9.47 -25.13 -9.53
N LEU A 89 9.46 -24.00 -10.27
CA LEU A 89 8.36 -23.67 -11.17
C LEU A 89 8.21 -24.73 -12.27
N VAL A 90 6.99 -25.24 -12.46
CA VAL A 90 6.71 -26.29 -13.44
C VAL A 90 6.95 -25.81 -14.86
N ASP A 91 7.70 -26.61 -15.62
CA ASP A 91 8.02 -26.31 -17.02
C ASP A 91 6.76 -26.28 -17.90
N TYR A 92 6.74 -25.31 -18.81
CA TYR A 92 5.73 -25.25 -19.88
C TYR A 92 5.86 -26.45 -20.83
N PRO A 93 4.81 -27.28 -20.99
CA PRO A 93 4.89 -28.47 -21.85
C PRO A 93 4.96 -28.12 -23.34
N SER A 94 5.86 -28.78 -24.09
CA SER A 94 6.03 -28.54 -25.53
C SER A 94 4.79 -28.84 -26.41
N GLY A 95 3.84 -29.63 -25.90
CA GLY A 95 2.58 -29.94 -26.57
C GLY A 95 1.41 -29.02 -26.17
N ALA A 96 1.63 -28.08 -25.24
CA ALA A 96 0.61 -27.13 -24.84
C ALA A 96 0.53 -25.97 -25.83
N VAL A 97 -0.67 -25.41 -25.99
CA VAL A 97 -0.93 -24.23 -26.82
C VAL A 97 -1.27 -23.04 -25.96
N ASP A 98 -0.58 -21.93 -26.18
CA ASP A 98 -0.76 -20.67 -25.47
C ASP A 98 -0.47 -20.77 -23.97
N ARG A 99 -1.43 -21.23 -23.14
CA ARG A 99 -1.34 -21.33 -21.67
C ARG A 99 -1.99 -22.61 -21.17
N ALA A 100 -1.43 -23.24 -20.13
CA ALA A 100 -1.93 -24.48 -19.55
C ALA A 100 -2.22 -24.35 -18.05
N SER A 101 -3.12 -25.17 -17.53
CA SER A 101 -3.47 -25.18 -16.10
C SER A 101 -2.58 -26.12 -15.32
N VAL A 102 -2.30 -25.78 -14.07
CA VAL A 102 -1.61 -26.66 -13.13
C VAL A 102 -2.61 -27.18 -12.11
N LEU A 103 -2.67 -28.50 -11.97
CA LEU A 103 -3.42 -29.21 -10.93
C LEU A 103 -2.44 -29.76 -9.89
N GLN A 104 -2.72 -29.53 -8.61
CA GLN A 104 -1.98 -30.12 -7.50
C GLN A 104 -2.96 -30.64 -6.45
N THR A 105 -2.67 -31.82 -5.89
CA THR A 105 -3.48 -32.42 -4.82
C THR A 105 -2.74 -32.34 -3.48
N MET A 106 -3.47 -32.39 -2.36
CA MET A 106 -2.92 -32.13 -1.02
C MET A 106 -2.16 -30.81 -0.92
N ASP A 107 -2.73 -29.75 -1.47
CA ASP A 107 -2.24 -28.43 -1.16
C ASP A 107 -2.51 -28.12 0.31
N SER A 108 -1.49 -27.64 1.03
CA SER A 108 -1.63 -27.32 2.45
C SER A 108 -2.28 -25.95 2.56
N SER A 109 -3.34 -25.83 3.37
CA SER A 109 -3.94 -24.53 3.66
C SER A 109 -2.90 -23.60 4.31
N PHE A 110 -2.76 -22.39 3.77
CA PHE A 110 -1.95 -21.35 4.39
C PHE A 110 -2.45 -21.02 5.81
N ILE A 111 -1.54 -20.89 6.77
CA ILE A 111 -1.87 -20.55 8.16
C ILE A 111 -1.63 -19.06 8.38
N TRP A 112 -2.72 -18.29 8.46
CA TRP A 112 -2.69 -16.88 8.84
C TRP A 112 -2.29 -16.73 10.31
N THR A 113 -1.42 -15.77 10.60
CA THR A 113 -0.87 -15.56 11.94
C THR A 113 -1.09 -14.15 12.49
N ALA A 114 -1.59 -13.22 11.67
CA ALA A 114 -1.98 -11.90 12.12
C ALA A 114 -3.14 -11.95 13.13
N ASP A 115 -2.98 -11.25 14.25
CA ASP A 115 -4.08 -11.00 15.18
C ASP A 115 -5.11 -10.05 14.55
N PRO A 116 -6.42 -10.22 14.83
CA PRO A 116 -7.43 -9.25 14.44
C PRO A 116 -7.08 -7.84 14.95
N PHE A 117 -7.23 -6.83 14.09
CA PHE A 117 -6.99 -5.44 14.45
C PHE A 117 -8.13 -4.54 14.02
N THR A 118 -8.28 -3.40 14.69
CA THR A 118 -9.25 -2.38 14.29
C THR A 118 -8.77 -1.68 13.03
N LYS A 119 -9.49 -1.89 11.93
CA LYS A 119 -9.20 -1.22 10.66
C LYS A 119 -9.40 0.29 10.81
N PRO A 120 -8.51 1.13 10.23
CA PRO A 120 -8.76 2.56 10.13
C PRO A 120 -10.04 2.84 9.34
N LEU A 121 -10.70 3.96 9.62
CA LEU A 121 -11.82 4.42 8.78
C LEU A 121 -11.32 4.72 7.36
N ASP A 122 -12.14 4.40 6.36
CA ASP A 122 -11.84 4.61 4.93
C ASP A 122 -11.40 6.05 4.61
N ASN A 123 -11.98 7.04 5.31
CA ASN A 123 -11.65 8.45 5.14
C ASN A 123 -10.38 8.92 5.87
N ASN A 124 -9.72 8.04 6.62
CA ASN A 124 -8.47 8.27 7.34
C ASN A 124 -7.32 7.41 6.80
N LEU A 125 -7.48 6.80 5.62
CA LEU A 125 -6.42 6.00 5.01
C LEU A 125 -5.23 6.87 4.57
N ASN A 126 -4.03 6.36 4.82
CA ASN A 126 -2.77 6.80 4.26
C ASN A 126 -2.25 5.63 3.44
N VAL A 127 -2.56 5.68 2.15
CA VAL A 127 -2.34 4.63 1.16
C VAL A 127 -0.96 4.78 0.54
N TYR A 128 -0.23 3.70 0.40
CA TYR A 128 0.99 3.62 -0.39
C TYR A 128 0.73 2.78 -1.64
N GLU A 129 0.74 3.38 -2.82
CA GLU A 129 0.63 2.67 -4.08
C GLU A 129 1.99 2.08 -4.48
N LEU A 130 1.99 0.78 -4.76
CA LEU A 130 3.21 -0.02 -4.87
C LEU A 130 3.17 -0.98 -6.07
N HIS A 131 4.27 -1.03 -6.80
CA HIS A 131 4.53 -2.03 -7.84
C HIS A 131 5.66 -2.97 -7.40
N PHE A 132 5.38 -4.24 -7.14
CA PHE A 132 6.38 -5.19 -6.65
C PHE A 132 7.65 -5.19 -7.49
N ARG A 133 7.50 -5.24 -8.82
CA ARG A 133 8.60 -5.24 -9.81
C ARG A 133 9.63 -4.13 -9.61
N ASP A 134 9.16 -2.93 -9.28
CA ASP A 134 9.96 -1.70 -9.28
C ASP A 134 10.21 -1.19 -7.85
N PHE A 135 9.76 -1.91 -6.81
CA PHE A 135 9.90 -1.52 -5.41
C PHE A 135 11.18 -2.04 -4.75
N THR A 136 11.63 -3.25 -5.10
CA THR A 136 12.95 -3.78 -4.67
C THR A 136 13.69 -4.34 -5.87
N GLU A 137 15.01 -4.53 -5.76
CA GLU A 137 15.84 -5.06 -6.85
C GLU A 137 15.40 -6.47 -7.27
N GLU A 138 14.94 -7.28 -6.31
CA GLU A 138 14.42 -8.62 -6.56
C GLU A 138 13.03 -8.59 -7.21
N GLY A 139 12.23 -7.54 -6.99
CA GLY A 139 10.91 -7.39 -7.59
C GLY A 139 9.84 -8.37 -7.06
N THR A 140 9.97 -8.87 -5.82
CA THR A 140 9.14 -9.98 -5.30
C THR A 140 8.29 -9.62 -4.09
N TYR A 141 7.24 -10.41 -3.83
CA TYR A 141 6.42 -10.31 -2.61
C TYR A 141 7.26 -10.44 -1.34
N ARG A 142 8.20 -11.39 -1.32
CA ARG A 142 9.12 -11.62 -0.19
C ARG A 142 9.98 -10.39 0.07
N ALA A 143 10.57 -9.82 -0.96
CA ALA A 143 11.45 -8.65 -0.80
C ALA A 143 10.67 -7.39 -0.38
N ALA A 144 9.45 -7.19 -0.88
CA ALA A 144 8.59 -6.10 -0.42
C ALA A 144 8.17 -6.25 1.05
N THR A 145 7.97 -7.48 1.53
CA THR A 145 7.68 -7.78 2.94
C THR A 145 8.79 -7.25 3.86
N GLU A 146 10.05 -7.25 3.41
CA GLU A 146 11.20 -6.72 4.16
C GLU A 146 11.15 -5.20 4.40
N LYS A 147 10.21 -4.49 3.77
CA LYS A 147 10.08 -3.03 3.84
C LYS A 147 8.87 -2.57 4.64
N LEU A 148 8.11 -3.48 5.27
CA LEU A 148 6.92 -3.12 6.02
C LEU A 148 7.20 -2.24 7.24
N ASP A 149 8.33 -2.47 7.93
CA ASP A 149 8.78 -1.60 9.02
C ASP A 149 8.97 -0.15 8.54
N TYR A 150 9.54 0.04 7.34
CA TYR A 150 9.74 1.35 6.71
C TYR A 150 8.43 2.06 6.43
N LEU A 151 7.49 1.35 5.78
CA LEU A 151 6.17 1.89 5.46
C LEU A 151 5.37 2.19 6.72
N LYS A 152 5.46 1.33 7.74
CA LYS A 152 4.80 1.56 9.03
C LYS A 152 5.39 2.78 9.75
N GLY A 153 6.71 2.94 9.77
CA GLY A 153 7.41 4.11 10.31
C GLY A 153 7.08 5.41 9.56
N LEU A 154 6.78 5.31 8.26
CA LEU A 154 6.26 6.43 7.48
C LEU A 154 4.84 6.82 7.94
N GLY A 155 4.09 5.93 8.58
CA GLY A 155 2.71 6.19 9.02
C GLY A 155 1.65 5.72 8.02
N ILE A 156 2.05 4.85 7.09
CA ILE A 156 1.14 4.14 6.18
C ILE A 156 0.27 3.18 6.99
N ASN A 157 -1.02 3.15 6.66
CA ASN A 157 -2.01 2.27 7.26
C ASN A 157 -2.76 1.43 6.22
N ALA A 158 -2.49 1.64 4.93
CA ALA A 158 -2.96 0.80 3.84
C ALA A 158 -1.95 0.78 2.69
N ILE A 159 -1.81 -0.36 2.01
CA ILE A 159 -1.01 -0.51 0.79
C ILE A 159 -1.95 -0.87 -0.35
N HIS A 160 -1.84 -0.14 -1.46
CA HIS A 160 -2.51 -0.46 -2.71
C HIS A 160 -1.48 -1.08 -3.65
N VAL A 161 -1.60 -2.38 -3.92
CA VAL A 161 -0.70 -3.06 -4.85
C VAL A 161 -1.28 -2.98 -6.26
N MET A 162 -0.44 -2.67 -7.24
CA MET A 162 -0.76 -2.84 -8.66
C MET A 162 -1.18 -4.30 -8.96
N PRO A 163 -1.85 -4.58 -10.10
CA PRO A 163 -2.50 -5.87 -10.31
C PRO A 163 -1.56 -7.07 -10.12
N VAL A 164 -2.03 -8.05 -9.35
CA VAL A 164 -1.28 -9.30 -9.04
C VAL A 164 -1.89 -10.56 -9.64
N SER A 165 -3.02 -10.44 -10.35
CA SER A 165 -3.57 -11.56 -11.13
C SER A 165 -2.65 -11.87 -12.31
N GLU A 166 -2.60 -13.13 -12.75
CA GLU A 166 -1.80 -13.55 -13.90
C GLU A 166 -2.07 -12.66 -15.13
N PHE A 167 -0.99 -12.22 -15.76
CA PHE A 167 -1.00 -11.35 -16.94
C PHE A 167 -0.02 -11.82 -18.02
N GLU A 168 -0.20 -11.35 -19.25
CA GLU A 168 0.70 -11.77 -20.33
C GLU A 168 2.09 -11.13 -20.21
N GLY A 169 3.14 -11.98 -20.32
CA GLY A 169 4.51 -11.56 -20.62
C GLY A 169 5.47 -11.43 -19.44
N ASN A 170 5.07 -11.71 -18.20
CA ASN A 170 5.90 -11.69 -16.98
C ASN A 170 6.64 -10.36 -16.65
N ASP A 171 6.61 -9.36 -17.53
CA ASP A 171 7.21 -8.05 -17.35
C ASP A 171 6.28 -6.95 -17.89
N SER A 172 5.21 -6.69 -17.14
CA SER A 172 4.26 -5.61 -17.42
C SER A 172 3.90 -4.86 -16.13
N TRP A 173 2.87 -4.03 -16.18
CA TRP A 173 2.25 -3.39 -15.01
C TRP A 173 1.05 -4.19 -14.46
N GLY A 174 0.78 -5.38 -15.00
CA GLY A 174 -0.34 -6.23 -14.60
C GLY A 174 -1.70 -5.90 -15.24
N TYR A 175 -1.82 -4.78 -15.96
CA TYR A 175 -3.10 -4.33 -16.55
C TYR A 175 -3.56 -5.11 -17.79
N ASN A 176 -2.90 -6.21 -18.12
CA ASN A 176 -3.24 -7.09 -19.23
C ASN A 176 -3.57 -8.51 -18.71
N PRO A 177 -4.59 -8.66 -17.84
CA PRO A 177 -4.88 -9.92 -17.16
C PRO A 177 -5.42 -10.97 -18.13
N ASN A 178 -5.11 -12.23 -17.83
CA ASN A 178 -5.65 -13.38 -18.59
C ASN A 178 -6.28 -14.46 -17.69
N PHE A 179 -5.80 -14.66 -16.45
CA PHE A 179 -6.39 -15.56 -15.46
C PHE A 179 -6.59 -14.86 -14.11
N TYR A 180 -7.83 -14.76 -13.66
CA TYR A 180 -8.21 -13.95 -12.50
C TYR A 180 -8.11 -14.68 -11.15
N PHE A 181 -7.89 -15.99 -11.17
CA PHE A 181 -7.78 -16.83 -9.96
C PHE A 181 -6.35 -17.28 -9.68
N ALA A 182 -5.39 -16.91 -10.53
CA ALA A 182 -3.98 -17.21 -10.34
C ALA A 182 -3.26 -15.92 -9.95
N ALA A 183 -2.42 -15.99 -8.91
CA ALA A 183 -1.46 -14.93 -8.62
C ALA A 183 -0.29 -15.04 -9.60
N ASP A 184 0.13 -13.90 -10.16
CA ASP A 184 1.20 -13.87 -11.15
C ASP A 184 2.53 -14.32 -10.54
N LYS A 185 3.22 -15.18 -11.29
CA LYS A 185 4.41 -15.90 -10.85
C LYS A 185 5.68 -15.05 -10.95
N ALA A 186 5.64 -13.95 -11.70
CA ALA A 186 6.76 -13.03 -11.85
C ALA A 186 7.18 -12.36 -10.53
N TYR A 187 6.30 -12.36 -9.52
CA TYR A 187 6.56 -11.79 -8.20
C TYR A 187 6.81 -12.83 -7.09
N GLY A 188 6.59 -14.13 -7.37
CA GLY A 188 6.75 -15.24 -6.42
C GLY A 188 5.56 -16.20 -6.39
N THR A 189 5.47 -17.02 -5.34
CA THR A 189 4.36 -17.98 -5.19
C THR A 189 3.09 -17.29 -4.64
N ALA A 190 1.91 -17.89 -4.85
CA ALA A 190 0.67 -17.43 -4.21
C ALA A 190 0.80 -17.37 -2.66
N ASP A 191 1.53 -18.31 -2.10
CA ASP A 191 1.87 -18.38 -0.68
C ASP A 191 2.76 -17.22 -0.22
N ASP A 192 3.67 -16.73 -1.06
CA ASP A 192 4.47 -15.53 -0.77
C ASP A 192 3.59 -14.27 -0.76
N LEU A 193 2.59 -14.17 -1.62
CA LEU A 193 1.61 -13.08 -1.58
C LEU A 193 0.76 -13.14 -0.30
N LYS A 194 0.29 -14.33 0.11
CA LYS A 194 -0.41 -14.51 1.40
C LYS A 194 0.46 -14.11 2.58
N ARG A 195 1.76 -14.47 2.57
CA ARG A 195 2.72 -14.03 3.60
C ARG A 195 2.88 -12.52 3.64
N PHE A 196 2.93 -11.86 2.49
CA PHE A 196 2.99 -10.40 2.42
C PHE A 196 1.75 -9.76 3.06
N ILE A 197 0.55 -10.27 2.76
CA ILE A 197 -0.71 -9.76 3.33
C ILE A 197 -0.78 -10.03 4.83
N ASP A 198 -0.45 -11.24 5.29
CA ASP A 198 -0.42 -11.60 6.72
C ASP A 198 0.57 -10.70 7.47
N ALA A 199 1.74 -10.44 6.90
CA ALA A 199 2.71 -9.53 7.48
C ALA A 199 2.19 -8.09 7.52
N CYS A 200 1.49 -7.60 6.48
CA CYS A 200 0.83 -6.29 6.53
C CYS A 200 -0.19 -6.21 7.68
N HIS A 201 -1.01 -7.24 7.85
CA HIS A 201 -2.00 -7.31 8.93
C HIS A 201 -1.35 -7.38 10.33
N GLN A 202 -0.23 -8.09 10.49
CA GLN A 202 0.57 -8.03 11.73
C GLN A 202 1.05 -6.61 12.04
N HIS A 203 1.33 -5.80 11.00
CA HIS A 203 1.68 -4.39 11.12
C HIS A 203 0.45 -3.46 11.19
N LYS A 204 -0.77 -4.02 11.23
CA LYS A 204 -2.04 -3.28 11.20
C LYS A 204 -2.13 -2.35 9.98
N VAL A 205 -1.78 -2.89 8.82
CA VAL A 205 -1.80 -2.23 7.51
C VAL A 205 -2.74 -3.00 6.61
N LEU A 206 -3.74 -2.31 6.04
CA LEU A 206 -4.66 -2.91 5.07
C LEU A 206 -3.97 -3.15 3.74
N VAL A 207 -4.43 -4.12 2.94
CA VAL A 207 -3.92 -4.36 1.59
C VAL A 207 -5.07 -4.37 0.59
N PHE A 208 -4.94 -3.57 -0.47
CA PHE A 208 -5.91 -3.50 -1.57
C PHE A 208 -5.27 -4.04 -2.85
N ASN A 209 -6.01 -4.88 -3.57
CA ASN A 209 -5.62 -5.39 -4.88
C ASN A 209 -6.22 -4.51 -5.99
N ASP A 210 -5.41 -4.13 -6.97
CA ASP A 210 -5.89 -3.48 -8.18
C ASP A 210 -6.43 -4.51 -9.18
N LEU A 211 -7.70 -4.36 -9.58
CA LEU A 211 -8.40 -5.30 -10.43
C LEU A 211 -8.84 -4.67 -11.75
N VAL A 212 -8.50 -5.34 -12.84
CA VAL A 212 -8.83 -4.95 -14.20
C VAL A 212 -10.01 -5.77 -14.70
N LEU A 213 -11.20 -5.20 -14.57
CA LEU A 213 -12.45 -5.88 -14.92
C LEU A 213 -13.19 -5.19 -16.07
N ASN A 214 -12.69 -4.09 -16.63
CA ASN A 214 -13.23 -3.49 -17.85
C ASN A 214 -12.89 -4.32 -19.10
N HIS A 215 -11.75 -5.01 -19.10
CA HIS A 215 -11.32 -5.87 -20.19
C HIS A 215 -10.58 -7.12 -19.70
N ALA A 216 -10.45 -8.11 -20.57
CA ALA A 216 -9.50 -9.21 -20.44
C ALA A 216 -8.58 -9.24 -21.65
N PHE A 217 -7.32 -9.62 -21.47
CA PHE A 217 -6.36 -9.72 -22.56
C PHE A 217 -6.53 -11.02 -23.36
N TYR A 218 -5.97 -11.08 -24.56
CA TYR A 218 -6.46 -11.99 -25.61
C TYR A 218 -6.17 -13.48 -25.37
N SER A 219 -5.21 -13.83 -24.49
CA SER A 219 -5.02 -15.22 -24.04
C SER A 219 -6.11 -15.71 -23.07
N ASN A 220 -7.02 -14.84 -22.62
CA ASN A 220 -8.11 -15.23 -21.74
C ASN A 220 -8.99 -16.33 -22.36
N VAL A 221 -9.17 -17.40 -21.59
CA VAL A 221 -9.82 -18.64 -22.06
C VAL A 221 -11.26 -18.40 -22.53
N MET A 222 -12.04 -17.58 -21.83
CA MET A 222 -13.45 -17.32 -22.16
C MET A 222 -13.59 -16.50 -23.45
N ALA A 223 -12.64 -15.62 -23.74
CA ALA A 223 -12.58 -14.92 -25.03
C ALA A 223 -12.25 -15.91 -26.17
N LYS A 224 -11.26 -16.77 -25.98
CA LYS A 224 -10.78 -17.75 -26.99
C LYS A 224 -11.81 -18.83 -27.32
N LEU A 225 -12.58 -19.28 -26.32
CA LEU A 225 -13.64 -20.28 -26.51
C LEU A 225 -14.66 -19.87 -27.59
N TYR A 226 -14.97 -18.58 -27.66
CA TYR A 226 -15.94 -18.02 -28.60
C TYR A 226 -15.28 -16.86 -29.38
N TRP A 227 -14.28 -17.19 -30.18
CA TRP A 227 -13.52 -16.22 -30.98
C TRP A 227 -13.93 -16.22 -32.45
N ASN A 228 -14.22 -15.04 -33.00
CA ASN A 228 -14.41 -14.87 -34.44
C ASN A 228 -13.06 -14.59 -35.10
N GLN A 229 -12.42 -15.65 -35.63
CA GLN A 229 -11.13 -15.55 -36.32
C GLN A 229 -11.14 -14.58 -37.52
N SER A 230 -12.26 -14.45 -38.24
CA SER A 230 -12.31 -13.60 -39.43
C SER A 230 -12.29 -12.11 -39.10
N LEU A 231 -12.80 -11.74 -37.92
CA LEU A 231 -12.89 -10.36 -37.45
C LEU A 231 -11.86 -10.04 -36.35
N ASN A 232 -11.17 -11.06 -35.83
CA ASN A 232 -10.22 -10.96 -34.73
C ASN A 232 -10.79 -10.27 -33.49
N GLN A 233 -11.93 -10.79 -33.01
CA GLN A 233 -12.66 -10.28 -31.85
C GLN A 233 -13.49 -11.42 -31.23
N PRO A 234 -14.04 -11.24 -30.01
CA PRO A 234 -15.09 -12.12 -29.50
C PRO A 234 -16.23 -12.26 -30.50
N ALA A 235 -16.78 -13.48 -30.61
CA ALA A 235 -17.93 -13.76 -31.45
C ALA A 235 -19.21 -13.13 -30.86
N ASP A 236 -20.22 -12.91 -31.72
CA ASP A 236 -21.50 -12.30 -31.30
C ASP A 236 -22.27 -13.17 -30.28
N ASP A 237 -21.98 -14.47 -30.23
CA ASP A 237 -22.54 -15.44 -29.31
C ASP A 237 -21.64 -15.72 -28.08
N ASN A 238 -20.58 -14.93 -27.86
CA ASN A 238 -19.75 -15.06 -26.65
C ASN A 238 -20.60 -14.74 -25.39
N PRO A 239 -20.68 -15.65 -24.40
CA PRO A 239 -21.51 -15.44 -23.21
C PRO A 239 -21.01 -14.34 -22.27
N TRP A 240 -19.73 -13.97 -22.33
CA TRP A 240 -19.07 -13.10 -21.36
C TRP A 240 -18.64 -11.74 -21.93
N PHE A 241 -18.22 -11.72 -23.19
CA PHE A 241 -17.61 -10.56 -23.81
C PHE A 241 -18.51 -9.95 -24.87
N ASN A 242 -18.42 -8.63 -25.01
CA ASN A 242 -18.96 -7.95 -26.16
C ASN A 242 -18.06 -8.19 -27.38
N PRO A 243 -18.65 -8.37 -28.59
CA PRO A 243 -17.87 -8.47 -29.83
C PRO A 243 -17.12 -7.17 -30.16
N LYS A 244 -17.62 -6.03 -29.67
CA LYS A 244 -17.03 -4.70 -29.83
C LYS A 244 -17.19 -3.92 -28.54
N HIS A 245 -16.26 -3.02 -28.27
CA HIS A 245 -16.32 -2.14 -27.11
C HIS A 245 -17.66 -1.39 -27.06
N LYS A 246 -18.36 -1.49 -25.92
CA LYS A 246 -19.70 -0.91 -25.78
C LYS A 246 -19.71 0.55 -25.38
N MET A 247 -18.89 0.97 -24.43
CA MET A 247 -19.02 2.32 -23.87
C MET A 247 -18.02 3.34 -24.43
N ILE A 248 -16.76 2.93 -24.63
CA ILE A 248 -15.68 3.82 -25.05
C ILE A 248 -15.65 3.93 -26.57
N ALA A 249 -15.75 5.15 -27.10
CA ALA A 249 -15.71 5.37 -28.54
C ALA A 249 -14.28 5.58 -29.06
N ASP A 250 -13.35 6.03 -28.22
CA ASP A 250 -11.94 6.18 -28.57
C ASP A 250 -11.24 4.82 -28.62
N PRO A 251 -10.67 4.40 -29.77
CA PRO A 251 -9.90 3.17 -29.86
C PRO A 251 -8.67 3.12 -28.94
N ALA A 252 -8.19 4.28 -28.44
CA ALA A 252 -7.09 4.32 -27.47
C ALA A 252 -7.45 3.67 -26.12
N GLY A 253 -8.74 3.50 -25.81
CA GLY A 253 -9.22 2.78 -24.63
C GLY A 253 -9.61 1.32 -24.90
N TRP A 254 -9.30 0.77 -26.07
CA TRP A 254 -9.67 -0.61 -26.45
C TRP A 254 -8.50 -1.58 -26.24
N TRP A 255 -8.14 -1.84 -24.99
CA TRP A 255 -6.95 -2.62 -24.65
C TRP A 255 -7.10 -4.13 -24.83
N GLY A 256 -8.31 -4.68 -24.70
CA GLY A 256 -8.57 -6.11 -24.82
C GLY A 256 -10.03 -6.44 -25.15
N ALA A 257 -10.45 -7.67 -24.84
CA ALA A 257 -11.83 -8.10 -24.97
C ALA A 257 -12.71 -7.39 -23.92
N ASP A 258 -13.74 -6.70 -24.38
CA ASP A 258 -14.66 -5.86 -23.57
C ASP A 258 -15.64 -6.74 -22.79
N TRP A 259 -15.61 -6.69 -21.46
CA TRP A 259 -16.53 -7.47 -20.64
C TRP A 259 -17.98 -7.00 -20.81
N ASN A 260 -18.91 -7.94 -21.01
CA ASN A 260 -20.33 -7.66 -20.99
C ASN A 260 -20.87 -7.77 -19.55
N HIS A 261 -20.84 -6.68 -18.80
CA HIS A 261 -21.27 -6.66 -17.40
C HIS A 261 -22.79 -6.81 -17.19
N GLU A 262 -23.61 -6.71 -18.24
CA GLU A 262 -25.04 -7.08 -18.19
C GLU A 262 -25.24 -8.60 -18.25
N SER A 263 -24.28 -9.35 -18.79
CA SER A 263 -24.38 -10.81 -18.86
C SER A 263 -24.37 -11.44 -17.47
N VAL A 264 -25.32 -12.33 -17.21
CA VAL A 264 -25.35 -13.14 -15.99
C VAL A 264 -24.09 -14.00 -15.81
N HIS A 265 -23.45 -14.41 -16.92
CA HIS A 265 -22.21 -15.19 -16.87
C HIS A 265 -21.03 -14.34 -16.41
N THR A 266 -20.93 -13.10 -16.89
CA THR A 266 -19.93 -12.13 -16.45
C THR A 266 -20.17 -11.73 -15.01
N GLN A 267 -21.41 -11.46 -14.61
CA GLN A 267 -21.73 -11.12 -13.22
C GLN A 267 -21.30 -12.24 -12.26
N LYS A 268 -21.64 -13.50 -12.56
CA LYS A 268 -21.20 -14.66 -11.75
C LYS A 268 -19.68 -14.81 -11.72
N MET A 269 -19.00 -14.56 -12.83
CA MET A 269 -17.54 -14.63 -12.91
C MET A 269 -16.90 -13.54 -12.03
N VAL A 270 -17.31 -12.28 -12.22
CA VAL A 270 -16.80 -11.14 -11.43
C VAL A 270 -17.08 -11.32 -9.95
N ASP A 271 -18.29 -11.73 -9.57
CA ASP A 271 -18.65 -11.95 -8.16
C ASP A 271 -17.76 -13.02 -7.53
N ARG A 272 -17.44 -14.09 -8.29
CA ARG A 272 -16.51 -15.14 -7.83
C ARG A 272 -15.07 -14.64 -7.73
N ILE A 273 -14.61 -13.83 -8.68
CA ILE A 273 -13.26 -13.23 -8.64
C ILE A 273 -13.12 -12.39 -7.35
N LEU A 274 -14.08 -11.50 -7.10
CA LEU A 274 -14.07 -10.64 -5.92
C LEU A 274 -14.10 -11.47 -4.62
N ASP A 275 -14.97 -12.48 -4.54
CA ASP A 275 -15.07 -13.34 -3.37
C ASP A 275 -13.79 -14.17 -3.12
N TYR A 276 -13.16 -14.66 -4.20
CA TYR A 276 -11.93 -15.44 -4.14
C TYR A 276 -10.78 -14.66 -3.50
N TRP A 277 -10.51 -13.44 -4.00
CA TRP A 277 -9.40 -12.63 -3.47
C TRP A 277 -9.64 -12.18 -2.02
N MET A 278 -10.89 -11.95 -1.62
CA MET A 278 -11.22 -11.66 -0.22
C MET A 278 -11.05 -12.90 0.68
N THR A 279 -11.47 -14.07 0.22
CA THR A 279 -11.54 -15.28 1.07
C THR A 279 -10.23 -16.08 1.09
N GLU A 280 -9.57 -16.23 -0.05
CA GLU A 280 -8.35 -17.05 -0.19
C GLU A 280 -7.09 -16.28 0.21
N PHE A 281 -7.07 -14.96 -0.05
CA PHE A 281 -5.90 -14.10 0.18
C PHE A 281 -6.10 -13.06 1.28
N ASN A 282 -7.29 -12.92 1.86
CA ASN A 282 -7.59 -11.91 2.89
C ASN A 282 -7.23 -10.47 2.47
N PHE A 283 -7.38 -10.11 1.20
CA PHE A 283 -7.33 -8.68 0.83
C PHE A 283 -8.43 -7.90 1.58
N ASP A 284 -8.19 -6.61 1.82
CA ASP A 284 -9.12 -5.73 2.54
C ASP A 284 -10.09 -4.99 1.61
N GLY A 285 -9.94 -5.19 0.31
CA GLY A 285 -10.69 -4.45 -0.69
C GLY A 285 -9.96 -4.36 -2.02
N PHE A 286 -10.54 -3.57 -2.92
CA PHE A 286 -10.10 -3.48 -4.30
C PHE A 286 -10.10 -2.05 -4.82
N ARG A 287 -9.13 -1.75 -5.69
CA ARG A 287 -9.28 -0.67 -6.66
C ARG A 287 -9.74 -1.28 -7.97
N PHE A 288 -10.77 -0.70 -8.59
CA PHE A 288 -11.19 -1.09 -9.93
C PHE A 288 -10.56 -0.12 -10.92
N ASP A 289 -9.76 -0.67 -11.81
CA ASP A 289 -9.18 0.07 -12.92
C ASP A 289 -10.26 0.47 -13.93
N PHE A 290 -10.14 1.69 -14.44
CA PHE A 290 -10.90 2.24 -15.56
C PHE A 290 -12.40 1.92 -15.57
N THR A 291 -13.08 2.35 -14.51
CA THR A 291 -14.51 2.04 -14.32
C THR A 291 -15.43 2.68 -15.36
N LYS A 292 -14.95 3.64 -16.16
CA LYS A 292 -15.66 4.14 -17.35
C LYS A 292 -15.91 3.07 -18.41
N GLY A 293 -15.13 1.98 -18.41
CA GLY A 293 -15.33 0.86 -19.33
C GLY A 293 -16.46 -0.10 -18.95
N PHE A 294 -17.09 0.04 -17.79
CA PHE A 294 -17.97 -1.01 -17.26
C PHE A 294 -19.42 -0.95 -17.79
N GLY A 295 -19.83 0.16 -18.41
CA GLY A 295 -21.20 0.32 -18.92
C GLY A 295 -21.44 -0.42 -20.24
N GLN A 296 -22.72 -0.63 -20.57
CA GLN A 296 -23.19 -1.30 -21.80
C GLN A 296 -23.93 -0.35 -22.76
N THR A 297 -24.05 0.93 -22.40
CA THR A 297 -24.57 1.96 -23.32
C THR A 297 -23.67 2.15 -24.53
N ALA A 298 -24.26 2.27 -25.72
CA ALA A 298 -23.53 2.41 -26.98
C ALA A 298 -22.53 3.59 -26.99
N PRO A 299 -21.40 3.50 -27.72
CA PRO A 299 -20.37 4.52 -27.66
C PRO A 299 -20.85 5.84 -28.22
N ASN A 300 -20.50 6.95 -27.56
CA ASN A 300 -20.84 8.30 -28.02
C ASN A 300 -19.60 8.99 -28.59
N PRO A 301 -19.50 9.23 -29.91
CA PRO A 301 -18.36 9.93 -30.50
C PRO A 301 -18.15 11.37 -30.01
N SER A 302 -19.19 12.01 -29.45
CA SER A 302 -19.07 13.35 -28.83
C SER A 302 -18.57 13.30 -27.38
N ASP A 303 -18.42 12.10 -26.82
CA ASP A 303 -17.89 11.82 -25.49
C ASP A 303 -17.02 10.56 -25.55
N PRO A 304 -15.86 10.65 -26.23
CA PRO A 304 -15.14 9.47 -26.68
C PRO A 304 -14.57 8.61 -25.54
N TRP A 305 -14.41 9.20 -24.34
CA TRP A 305 -13.95 8.54 -23.11
C TRP A 305 -15.07 8.24 -22.11
N ALA A 306 -16.34 8.39 -22.52
CA ALA A 306 -17.52 8.18 -21.68
C ALA A 306 -17.51 8.96 -20.35
N SER A 307 -17.07 10.22 -20.39
CA SER A 307 -16.95 11.08 -19.21
C SER A 307 -18.28 11.67 -18.74
N ASN A 308 -19.32 11.71 -19.58
CA ASN A 308 -20.63 12.18 -19.17
C ASN A 308 -21.29 11.24 -18.16
N TYR A 309 -22.18 11.80 -17.35
CA TYR A 309 -23.02 11.04 -16.41
C TYR A 309 -23.74 9.88 -17.12
N ASN A 310 -23.65 8.68 -16.57
CA ASN A 310 -24.27 7.48 -17.12
C ASN A 310 -24.85 6.58 -16.02
N GLN A 311 -26.18 6.42 -16.01
CA GLN A 311 -26.86 5.63 -14.97
C GLN A 311 -26.59 4.12 -15.07
N ASP A 312 -26.49 3.58 -16.28
CA ASP A 312 -26.25 2.14 -16.50
C ASP A 312 -24.90 1.71 -15.90
N ARG A 313 -23.85 2.50 -16.13
CA ARG A 313 -22.54 2.28 -15.51
C ARG A 313 -22.61 2.34 -13.97
N ILE A 314 -23.30 3.34 -13.40
CA ILE A 314 -23.50 3.43 -11.94
C ILE A 314 -24.19 2.16 -11.42
N ASP A 315 -25.25 1.72 -12.06
CA ASP A 315 -26.06 0.57 -11.62
C ASP A 315 -25.24 -0.73 -11.67
N LEU A 316 -24.46 -0.94 -12.74
CA LEU A 316 -23.59 -2.11 -12.89
C LEU A 316 -22.46 -2.11 -11.85
N LEU A 317 -21.80 -0.97 -11.62
CA LEU A 317 -20.75 -0.83 -10.60
C LEU A 317 -21.32 -1.09 -9.20
N MET A 318 -22.44 -0.44 -8.85
CA MET A 318 -23.06 -0.59 -7.54
C MET A 318 -23.61 -2.00 -7.32
N ARG A 319 -24.05 -2.71 -8.36
CA ARG A 319 -24.39 -4.14 -8.27
C ARG A 319 -23.20 -4.95 -7.76
N MET A 320 -22.00 -4.76 -8.33
CA MET A 320 -20.81 -5.52 -7.93
C MET A 320 -20.40 -5.18 -6.49
N VAL A 321 -20.43 -3.89 -6.14
CA VAL A 321 -20.14 -3.44 -4.78
C VAL A 321 -21.12 -4.02 -3.77
N ASN A 322 -22.41 -4.03 -4.09
CA ASN A 322 -23.43 -4.54 -3.18
C ASN A 322 -23.28 -6.04 -2.94
N VAL A 323 -22.95 -6.83 -3.97
CA VAL A 323 -22.67 -8.27 -3.80
C VAL A 323 -21.42 -8.47 -2.96
N LEU A 324 -20.33 -7.76 -3.27
CA LEU A 324 -19.09 -7.79 -2.49
C LEU A 324 -19.35 -7.47 -1.01
N LYS A 325 -20.00 -6.34 -0.72
CA LYS A 325 -20.27 -5.90 0.67
C LYS A 325 -21.33 -6.74 1.38
N THR A 326 -22.16 -7.50 0.66
CA THR A 326 -23.06 -8.48 1.28
C THR A 326 -22.26 -9.64 1.88
N ASN A 327 -21.23 -10.11 1.17
CA ASN A 327 -20.39 -11.22 1.62
C ASN A 327 -19.25 -10.75 2.53
N HIS A 328 -18.73 -9.55 2.28
CA HIS A 328 -17.57 -8.94 2.93
C HIS A 328 -17.88 -7.49 3.35
N PRO A 329 -18.65 -7.27 4.44
CA PRO A 329 -19.14 -5.93 4.80
C PRO A 329 -18.07 -4.88 5.09
N GLU A 330 -16.87 -5.30 5.45
CA GLU A 330 -15.72 -4.44 5.73
C GLU A 330 -14.84 -4.16 4.50
N ALA A 331 -15.21 -4.66 3.32
CA ALA A 331 -14.43 -4.45 2.10
C ALA A 331 -14.41 -2.98 1.69
N VAL A 332 -13.21 -2.43 1.50
CA VAL A 332 -13.00 -1.09 0.96
C VAL A 332 -13.06 -1.17 -0.57
N VAL A 333 -13.78 -0.24 -1.20
CA VAL A 333 -13.86 -0.17 -2.66
C VAL A 333 -13.35 1.18 -3.13
N ILE A 334 -12.42 1.14 -4.07
CA ILE A 334 -11.78 2.30 -4.68
C ILE A 334 -12.06 2.26 -6.18
N PHE A 335 -12.51 3.36 -6.80
CA PHE A 335 -12.67 3.44 -8.25
C PHE A 335 -11.72 4.45 -8.86
N GLU A 336 -11.02 4.05 -9.91
CA GLU A 336 -10.59 4.99 -10.93
C GLU A 336 -11.76 5.22 -11.89
N HIS A 337 -12.44 6.34 -11.69
CA HIS A 337 -13.66 6.67 -12.42
C HIS A 337 -13.43 7.79 -13.43
N LEU A 338 -12.91 8.93 -12.99
CA LEU A 338 -12.50 10.02 -13.87
C LEU A 338 -13.60 10.44 -14.88
N ALA A 339 -14.87 10.39 -14.43
CA ALA A 339 -16.03 10.92 -15.14
C ALA A 339 -16.37 12.32 -14.60
N GLN A 340 -17.51 12.87 -15.00
CA GLN A 340 -18.00 14.13 -14.44
C GLN A 340 -18.28 14.01 -12.94
N ALA A 341 -17.98 15.07 -12.20
CA ALA A 341 -18.14 15.15 -10.74
C ALA A 341 -19.56 14.80 -10.25
N SER A 342 -20.59 15.01 -11.07
CA SER A 342 -21.97 14.62 -10.76
C SER A 342 -22.16 13.10 -10.61
N GLU A 343 -21.40 12.30 -11.36
CA GLU A 343 -21.41 10.83 -11.25
C GLU A 343 -20.50 10.37 -10.11
N ASP A 344 -19.28 10.94 -10.03
CA ASP A 344 -18.37 10.70 -8.89
C ASP A 344 -19.09 10.92 -7.56
N LYS A 345 -19.92 11.96 -7.47
CA LYS A 345 -20.71 12.26 -6.28
C LYS A 345 -21.66 11.12 -5.90
N VAL A 346 -22.36 10.53 -6.87
CA VAL A 346 -23.30 9.43 -6.59
C VAL A 346 -22.55 8.24 -6.00
N LEU A 347 -21.40 7.89 -6.58
CA LEU A 347 -20.58 6.77 -6.13
C LEU A 347 -19.92 7.07 -4.78
N ALA A 348 -19.31 8.25 -4.63
CA ALA A 348 -18.67 8.69 -3.40
C ALA A 348 -19.65 8.75 -2.22
N ASP A 349 -20.86 9.28 -2.43
CA ASP A 349 -21.88 9.35 -1.38
C ASP A 349 -22.41 7.97 -0.96
N ASN A 350 -22.20 6.93 -1.78
CA ASN A 350 -22.48 5.52 -1.47
C ASN A 350 -21.28 4.79 -0.85
N GLY A 351 -20.25 5.52 -0.40
CA GLY A 351 -19.12 4.93 0.34
C GLY A 351 -18.04 4.33 -0.54
N ILE A 352 -17.92 4.79 -1.80
CA ILE A 352 -16.82 4.42 -2.69
C ILE A 352 -15.71 5.47 -2.59
N LEU A 353 -14.47 5.05 -2.45
CA LEU A 353 -13.32 5.95 -2.51
C LEU A 353 -12.99 6.26 -3.97
N MET A 354 -12.85 7.53 -4.30
CA MET A 354 -12.58 7.98 -5.66
C MET A 354 -11.08 8.27 -5.81
N TRP A 355 -10.37 7.41 -6.55
CA TRP A 355 -8.96 7.59 -6.91
C TRP A 355 -8.88 8.61 -8.05
N SER A 356 -8.22 9.75 -7.83
CA SER A 356 -8.10 10.76 -8.90
C SER A 356 -6.91 11.71 -8.79
N GLY A 357 -6.15 11.78 -9.88
CA GLY A 357 -5.14 12.80 -10.15
C GLY A 357 -5.62 13.87 -11.12
N VAL A 358 -6.84 13.71 -11.67
CA VAL A 358 -7.40 14.60 -12.69
C VAL A 358 -7.45 16.02 -12.16
N GLU A 359 -6.78 16.91 -12.88
CA GLU A 359 -6.46 18.29 -12.50
C GLU A 359 -5.56 18.43 -11.25
N HIS A 360 -5.70 17.56 -10.26
CA HIS A 360 -4.99 17.66 -8.99
C HIS A 360 -3.48 17.49 -9.13
N HIS A 361 -3.01 16.49 -9.87
CA HIS A 361 -1.57 16.31 -10.17
C HIS A 361 -0.98 17.61 -10.74
N ASN A 362 -1.62 18.17 -11.78
CA ASN A 362 -1.17 19.39 -12.44
C ASN A 362 -1.26 20.63 -11.54
N ASN A 363 -2.27 20.71 -10.66
CA ASN A 363 -2.40 21.79 -9.70
C ASN A 363 -1.31 21.75 -8.62
N VAL A 364 -0.97 20.56 -8.12
CA VAL A 364 0.16 20.39 -7.19
C VAL A 364 1.48 20.65 -7.91
N LYS A 365 1.65 20.15 -9.15
CA LYS A 365 2.81 20.45 -10.00
C LYS A 365 3.02 21.94 -10.17
N GLY A 366 2.02 22.70 -10.63
CA GLY A 366 2.17 24.15 -10.80
C GLY A 366 2.46 24.88 -9.48
N LEU A 367 1.88 24.44 -8.36
CA LEU A 367 2.24 24.97 -7.03
C LEU A 367 3.73 24.75 -6.75
N VAL A 368 4.26 23.53 -6.94
CA VAL A 368 5.65 23.23 -6.61
C VAL A 368 6.64 23.78 -7.64
N LEU A 369 6.27 23.94 -8.91
CA LEU A 369 7.11 24.60 -9.93
C LEU A 369 7.24 26.10 -9.68
N GLY A 370 6.16 26.77 -9.24
CA GLY A 370 6.20 28.15 -8.78
C GLY A 370 6.36 29.19 -9.88
N TYR A 371 5.66 29.06 -11.01
CA TYR A 371 5.57 30.12 -12.02
C TYR A 371 4.41 31.07 -11.75
N ASN A 372 4.59 32.37 -12.04
CA ASN A 372 3.52 33.36 -11.84
C ASN A 372 2.33 33.19 -12.82
N SER A 373 2.53 32.49 -13.94
CA SER A 373 1.47 32.17 -14.87
C SER A 373 0.53 31.07 -14.36
N ASP A 374 1.00 30.28 -13.39
CA ASP A 374 0.33 29.05 -12.99
C ASP A 374 -0.75 29.39 -11.95
N ASN A 375 -2.00 29.43 -12.39
CA ASN A 375 -3.13 29.75 -11.52
C ASN A 375 -3.77 28.47 -10.96
N THR A 376 -2.97 27.68 -10.24
CA THR A 376 -3.38 26.40 -9.68
C THR A 376 -4.46 26.51 -8.61
N ASN A 377 -5.30 25.49 -8.51
CA ASN A 377 -6.39 25.41 -7.53
C ASN A 377 -6.39 24.05 -6.82
N ILE A 378 -5.52 23.91 -5.82
CA ILE A 378 -5.38 22.66 -5.05
C ILE A 378 -6.60 22.43 -4.15
N TYR A 379 -7.22 23.50 -3.66
CA TYR A 379 -8.49 23.41 -2.92
C TYR A 379 -9.58 22.72 -3.76
N ASP A 380 -9.89 23.28 -4.93
CA ASP A 380 -11.00 22.80 -5.76
C ASP A 380 -10.71 21.46 -6.44
N SER A 381 -9.44 21.07 -6.61
CA SER A 381 -9.08 19.76 -7.16
C SER A 381 -8.84 18.67 -6.09
N GLY A 382 -8.51 19.03 -4.85
CA GLY A 382 -8.14 18.08 -3.80
C GLY A 382 -9.15 17.89 -2.65
N VAL A 383 -10.19 18.71 -2.57
CA VAL A 383 -11.17 18.65 -1.46
C VAL A 383 -12.49 18.03 -1.90
N TYR A 384 -12.94 16.99 -1.20
CA TYR A 384 -14.15 16.22 -1.52
C TYR A 384 -15.44 17.07 -1.64
N ASN A 385 -15.58 18.09 -0.80
CA ASN A 385 -16.75 18.97 -0.76
C ASN A 385 -16.49 20.37 -1.36
N ALA A 386 -15.47 20.51 -2.21
CA ALA A 386 -15.33 21.69 -3.04
C ALA A 386 -16.60 21.90 -3.90
N PRO A 387 -16.97 23.15 -4.27
CA PRO A 387 -18.26 23.43 -4.91
C PRO A 387 -18.57 22.59 -6.15
N GLY A 388 -17.56 22.22 -6.94
CA GLY A 388 -17.73 21.38 -8.14
C GLY A 388 -18.00 19.89 -7.87
N ARG A 389 -17.60 19.36 -6.70
CA ARG A 389 -17.79 17.96 -6.31
C ARG A 389 -18.91 17.77 -5.30
N ASN A 390 -18.88 18.54 -4.21
CA ASN A 390 -19.94 18.56 -3.18
C ASN A 390 -20.29 17.17 -2.62
N PHE A 391 -19.30 16.32 -2.34
CA PHE A 391 -19.54 15.01 -1.72
C PHE A 391 -19.96 15.18 -0.25
N ILE A 392 -20.79 14.27 0.25
CA ILE A 392 -21.25 14.24 1.64
C ILE A 392 -20.13 13.74 2.56
N TYR A 393 -19.41 12.70 2.11
CA TYR A 393 -18.34 12.05 2.86
C TYR A 393 -16.99 12.33 2.21
N ALA A 394 -15.92 12.29 3.01
CA ALA A 394 -14.55 12.56 2.57
C ALA A 394 -13.94 11.38 1.81
N ASN A 395 -14.63 10.91 0.76
CA ASN A 395 -14.26 9.75 -0.06
C ASN A 395 -13.49 10.16 -1.32
N TRP A 396 -12.80 11.30 -1.29
CA TRP A 396 -11.96 11.78 -2.38
C TRP A 396 -10.49 11.49 -2.07
N MET A 397 -9.92 10.54 -2.80
CA MET A 397 -8.51 10.17 -2.73
C MET A 397 -7.73 10.89 -3.81
N SER A 398 -7.60 12.22 -3.66
CA SER A 398 -6.72 12.98 -4.53
C SER A 398 -5.26 12.66 -4.25
N TYR A 399 -4.48 12.49 -5.30
CA TYR A 399 -3.05 12.26 -5.21
C TYR A 399 -2.27 13.20 -6.14
N ALA A 400 -1.07 13.53 -5.71
CA ALA A 400 -0.15 14.33 -6.51
C ALA A 400 0.66 13.46 -7.48
N GLU A 401 0.89 12.19 -7.13
CA GLU A 401 1.55 11.20 -7.98
C GLU A 401 0.84 9.85 -7.82
N SER A 402 0.82 9.12 -8.92
CA SER A 402 0.47 7.71 -9.01
C SER A 402 1.39 7.06 -10.03
N HIS A 403 1.25 5.75 -10.24
CA HIS A 403 1.94 5.07 -11.34
C HIS A 403 1.70 5.74 -12.71
N ASP A 404 0.55 6.40 -12.89
CA ASP A 404 0.11 7.03 -14.14
C ASP A 404 0.53 8.51 -14.33
N GLU A 405 0.97 9.18 -13.27
CA GLU A 405 1.36 10.59 -13.32
C GLU A 405 2.87 10.77 -13.38
N GLU A 406 3.34 11.87 -13.96
CA GLU A 406 4.77 12.18 -13.94
C GLU A 406 5.25 12.49 -12.51
N ARG A 407 6.52 12.20 -12.22
CA ARG A 407 7.07 12.27 -10.86
C ARG A 407 7.39 13.73 -10.56
N LEU A 408 6.92 14.27 -9.43
CA LEU A 408 7.16 15.69 -9.13
C LEU A 408 8.64 15.97 -8.90
N GLY A 409 9.40 15.01 -8.36
CA GLY A 409 10.86 15.12 -8.25
C GLY A 409 11.52 15.31 -9.62
N TYR A 410 11.07 14.56 -10.63
CA TYR A 410 11.55 14.69 -12.02
C TYR A 410 11.15 16.06 -12.58
N GLU A 411 9.87 16.42 -12.53
CA GLU A 411 9.34 17.70 -13.02
C GLU A 411 10.08 18.90 -12.40
N LEU A 412 10.35 18.88 -11.10
CA LEU A 412 11.11 19.92 -10.42
C LEU A 412 12.57 19.98 -10.89
N SER A 413 13.22 18.83 -11.06
CA SER A 413 14.60 18.75 -11.57
C SER A 413 14.75 19.32 -12.98
N GLN A 414 13.67 19.32 -13.77
CA GLN A 414 13.66 19.82 -15.16
C GLN A 414 13.15 21.26 -15.26
N TYR A 415 12.10 21.60 -14.51
CA TYR A 415 11.28 22.77 -14.78
C TYR A 415 11.06 23.71 -13.60
N PHE A 416 11.59 23.43 -12.40
CA PHE A 416 11.42 24.35 -11.27
C PHE A 416 11.84 25.78 -11.62
N ASN A 417 10.99 26.75 -11.29
CA ASN A 417 11.21 28.19 -11.51
C ASN A 417 12.22 28.77 -10.50
N GLY A 418 13.37 28.12 -10.36
CA GLY A 418 14.45 28.51 -9.45
C GLY A 418 15.68 27.66 -9.74
N ASN A 419 16.68 27.73 -8.84
CA ASN A 419 17.86 26.87 -8.96
C ASN A 419 17.49 25.41 -8.65
N LYS A 420 17.83 24.48 -9.54
CA LYS A 420 17.36 23.08 -9.54
C LYS A 420 18.31 22.15 -8.79
N THR A 421 18.81 22.59 -7.63
CA THR A 421 19.61 21.74 -6.74
C THR A 421 18.70 20.76 -6.01
N ILE A 422 19.23 19.62 -5.56
CA ILE A 422 18.47 18.63 -4.78
C ILE A 422 17.83 19.26 -3.54
N GLU A 423 18.54 20.14 -2.83
CA GLU A 423 18.02 20.87 -1.67
C GLU A 423 16.75 21.66 -2.03
N ASN A 424 16.76 22.37 -3.16
CA ASN A 424 15.61 23.14 -3.60
C ASN A 424 14.47 22.25 -4.10
N VAL A 425 14.76 21.18 -4.84
CA VAL A 425 13.76 20.18 -5.25
C VAL A 425 13.05 19.63 -4.01
N ILE A 426 13.80 19.23 -2.98
CA ILE A 426 13.25 18.73 -1.72
C ILE A 426 12.42 19.78 -0.99
N LYS A 427 12.87 21.04 -0.91
CA LYS A 427 12.07 22.14 -0.33
C LYS A 427 10.71 22.29 -1.02
N ARG A 428 10.66 22.15 -2.35
CA ARG A 428 9.42 22.23 -3.13
C ARG A 428 8.54 20.99 -2.94
N LEU A 429 9.12 19.80 -2.85
CA LEU A 429 8.37 18.57 -2.53
C LEU A 429 7.75 18.63 -1.14
N LYS A 430 8.50 19.08 -0.13
CA LYS A 430 7.99 19.33 1.24
C LYS A 430 6.77 20.25 1.23
N MET A 431 6.80 21.30 0.41
CA MET A 431 5.68 22.23 0.24
C MET A 431 4.45 21.52 -0.35
N GLY A 432 4.62 20.78 -1.45
CA GLY A 432 3.54 20.04 -2.10
C GLY A 432 2.88 19.02 -1.17
N LEU A 433 3.68 18.20 -0.50
CA LEU A 433 3.20 17.18 0.44
C LEU A 433 2.50 17.80 1.66
N SER A 434 3.01 18.91 2.20
CA SER A 434 2.42 19.58 3.37
C SER A 434 1.01 20.08 3.09
N PHE A 435 0.72 20.58 1.88
CA PHE A 435 -0.65 20.94 1.53
C PHE A 435 -1.49 19.73 1.12
N ASN A 436 -0.99 18.86 0.24
CA ASN A 436 -1.76 17.75 -0.33
C ASN A 436 -2.18 16.72 0.74
N LEU A 437 -1.21 16.19 1.49
CA LEU A 437 -1.46 15.08 2.41
C LEU A 437 -2.28 15.49 3.63
N LEU A 438 -2.31 16.78 3.99
CA LEU A 438 -3.12 17.26 5.11
C LEU A 438 -4.58 17.59 4.73
N LEU A 439 -4.98 17.51 3.46
CA LEU A 439 -6.39 17.64 3.08
C LEU A 439 -7.24 16.46 3.68
N PRO A 440 -8.56 16.64 3.94
CA PRO A 440 -9.40 15.59 4.52
C PRO A 440 -9.78 14.45 3.55
N GLY A 441 -9.87 13.23 4.05
CA GLY A 441 -10.15 12.02 3.26
C GLY A 441 -8.93 11.12 3.11
N PRO A 442 -9.04 9.99 2.40
CA PRO A 442 -7.92 9.07 2.16
C PRO A 442 -6.83 9.77 1.35
N ARG A 443 -5.55 9.55 1.67
CA ARG A 443 -4.42 10.14 0.94
C ARG A 443 -3.51 9.06 0.42
N MET A 444 -2.94 9.28 -0.76
CA MET A 444 -2.07 8.33 -1.42
C MET A 444 -0.71 8.96 -1.73
N LEU A 445 0.32 8.13 -1.60
CA LEU A 445 1.63 8.33 -2.20
C LEU A 445 1.89 7.26 -3.25
N TRP A 446 2.60 7.62 -4.31
CA TRP A 446 3.29 6.65 -5.18
C TRP A 446 4.62 6.25 -4.56
N GLN A 447 5.06 5.02 -4.80
CA GLN A 447 6.34 4.54 -4.27
C GLN A 447 7.52 5.48 -4.53
N PHE A 448 8.34 5.67 -3.49
CA PHE A 448 9.49 6.58 -3.42
C PHE A 448 9.16 8.09 -3.51
N GLN A 449 7.90 8.51 -3.56
CA GLN A 449 7.52 9.93 -3.55
C GLN A 449 7.99 10.66 -2.27
N GLU A 450 7.95 9.98 -1.13
CA GLU A 450 8.45 10.42 0.18
C GLU A 450 9.96 10.61 0.23
N LEU A 451 10.68 10.10 -0.77
CA LEU A 451 12.11 10.32 -0.97
C LEU A 451 12.38 11.22 -2.17
N GLY A 452 11.36 11.73 -2.85
CA GLY A 452 11.48 12.62 -3.99
C GLY A 452 11.97 11.95 -5.26
N TYR A 453 11.41 10.78 -5.59
CA TYR A 453 11.74 10.03 -6.79
C TYR A 453 11.73 10.94 -8.04
N ASP A 454 12.80 10.86 -8.81
CA ASP A 454 13.14 11.84 -9.84
C ASP A 454 13.46 11.19 -11.20
N PHE A 455 12.98 9.96 -11.41
CA PHE A 455 12.96 9.33 -12.73
C PHE A 455 11.63 9.56 -13.43
N SER A 456 11.69 9.92 -14.71
CA SER A 456 10.48 10.08 -15.52
C SER A 456 9.68 8.79 -15.58
N ILE A 457 8.35 8.94 -15.64
CA ILE A 457 7.40 7.88 -15.97
C ILE A 457 7.72 7.19 -17.30
N ASN A 458 8.42 7.87 -18.21
CA ASN A 458 8.84 7.34 -19.50
C ASN A 458 10.27 6.75 -19.50
N TYR A 459 10.92 6.65 -18.34
CA TYR A 459 12.20 5.94 -18.23
C TYR A 459 12.03 4.48 -18.65
N ASN A 460 12.83 4.03 -19.61
CA ASN A 460 12.69 2.74 -20.30
C ASN A 460 11.31 2.51 -20.97
N GLY A 461 10.64 3.59 -21.37
CA GLY A 461 9.27 3.55 -21.88
C GLY A 461 8.23 3.65 -20.75
N ARG A 462 6.96 3.85 -21.11
CA ARG A 462 5.85 4.06 -20.15
C ARG A 462 5.78 2.92 -19.14
N THR A 463 5.57 1.70 -19.62
CA THR A 463 5.40 0.49 -18.78
C THR A 463 6.71 -0.23 -18.43
N GLY A 464 7.85 0.27 -18.90
CA GLY A 464 9.15 -0.35 -18.65
C GLY A 464 9.59 -0.25 -17.20
N ARG A 465 10.52 -1.13 -16.81
CA ARG A 465 11.11 -1.17 -15.46
C ARG A 465 11.71 0.17 -15.05
N LYS A 466 11.38 0.58 -13.83
CA LYS A 466 11.85 1.84 -13.24
C LYS A 466 12.98 1.55 -12.24
N PRO A 467 14.00 2.42 -12.12
CA PRO A 467 15.11 2.15 -11.23
C PRO A 467 14.68 2.11 -9.76
N VAL A 468 15.06 1.06 -9.03
CA VAL A 468 14.87 0.98 -7.58
C VAL A 468 15.83 1.97 -6.90
N ARG A 469 15.36 2.68 -5.88
CA ARG A 469 16.10 3.79 -5.24
C ARG A 469 16.03 3.81 -3.72
N TRP A 470 16.29 2.67 -3.08
CA TRP A 470 16.42 2.63 -1.61
C TRP A 470 17.64 3.42 -1.10
N ASP A 471 18.67 3.61 -1.94
CA ASP A 471 19.82 4.46 -1.67
C ASP A 471 19.44 5.93 -1.46
N TYR A 472 18.26 6.37 -1.94
CA TYR A 472 17.77 7.73 -1.70
C TYR A 472 17.55 8.03 -0.23
N TYR A 473 17.32 7.02 0.60
CA TYR A 473 17.20 7.21 2.02
C TYR A 473 18.54 7.62 2.68
N ASP A 474 19.68 7.41 2.03
CA ASP A 474 20.99 7.80 2.57
C ASP A 474 21.33 9.28 2.32
N ASP A 475 20.56 9.98 1.48
CA ASP A 475 20.72 11.43 1.27
C ASP A 475 20.04 12.22 2.40
N PRO A 476 20.76 13.09 3.12
CA PRO A 476 20.18 13.85 4.24
C PRO A 476 18.99 14.72 3.86
N ASN A 477 18.95 15.32 2.67
CA ASN A 477 17.81 16.15 2.26
C ASN A 477 16.57 15.27 2.05
N ARG A 478 16.74 14.11 1.42
CA ARG A 478 15.65 13.15 1.20
C ARG A 478 15.16 12.55 2.52
N GLN A 479 16.02 12.32 3.50
CA GLN A 479 15.61 11.96 4.86
C GLN A 479 14.74 13.03 5.51
N GLU A 480 15.02 14.32 5.28
CA GLU A 480 14.14 15.38 5.80
C GLU A 480 12.76 15.35 5.13
N LEU A 481 12.65 15.00 3.84
CA LEU A 481 11.35 14.82 3.17
C LEU A 481 10.57 13.66 3.78
N TYR A 482 11.22 12.51 3.99
CA TYR A 482 10.65 11.36 4.67
C TYR A 482 10.16 11.73 6.08
N THR A 483 11.01 12.43 6.85
CA THR A 483 10.72 12.83 8.22
C THR A 483 9.51 13.76 8.30
N LEU A 484 9.42 14.75 7.40
CA LEU A 484 8.24 15.61 7.32
C LEU A 484 6.97 14.82 6.96
N THR A 485 7.08 13.91 5.98
CA THR A 485 5.97 13.06 5.53
C THR A 485 5.47 12.15 6.65
N SER A 486 6.39 11.51 7.40
CA SER A 486 6.08 10.70 8.58
C SER A 486 5.30 11.50 9.63
N ARG A 487 5.70 12.74 9.91
CA ARG A 487 4.98 13.60 10.85
C ARG A 487 3.61 14.04 10.34
N ILE A 488 3.45 14.28 9.03
CA ILE A 488 2.14 14.57 8.44
C ILE A 488 1.19 13.37 8.65
N PHE A 489 1.67 12.15 8.41
CA PHE A 489 0.84 10.97 8.65
C PHE A 489 0.60 10.68 10.13
N LYS A 490 1.56 10.96 11.03
CA LYS A 490 1.31 10.96 12.48
C LYS A 490 0.21 11.95 12.86
N LEU A 491 0.22 13.17 12.31
CA LEU A 491 -0.83 14.16 12.55
C LEU A 491 -2.21 13.61 12.21
N ARG A 492 -2.34 12.95 11.06
CA ARG A 492 -3.58 12.35 10.58
C ARG A 492 -4.02 11.13 11.41
N ASN A 493 -3.06 10.28 11.77
CA ASN A 493 -3.32 9.03 12.49
C ASN A 493 -3.66 9.24 13.97
N ARG A 494 -3.01 10.22 14.63
CA ARG A 494 -3.06 10.38 16.10
C ARG A 494 -4.03 11.48 16.57
N PHE A 495 -4.35 12.46 15.72
CA PHE A 495 -5.09 13.64 16.15
C PHE A 495 -6.33 13.92 15.27
N PRO A 496 -7.47 14.30 15.88
CA PRO A 496 -8.71 14.56 15.14
C PRO A 496 -8.71 15.98 14.54
N ILE A 497 -7.70 16.32 13.73
CA ILE A 497 -7.43 17.67 13.19
C ILE A 497 -8.49 18.20 12.20
N TYR A 498 -9.50 17.39 11.90
CA TYR A 498 -10.63 17.74 11.02
C TYR A 498 -11.95 17.94 11.79
N SER A 499 -11.89 18.05 13.12
CA SER A 499 -13.10 18.19 13.96
C SER A 499 -13.89 19.46 13.65
N ASN A 500 -13.19 20.54 13.29
CA ASN A 500 -13.80 21.70 12.64
C ASN A 500 -13.49 21.68 11.15
N SER A 501 -14.36 22.32 10.35
CA SER A 501 -14.11 22.54 8.93
C SER A 501 -12.74 23.23 8.73
N PRO A 502 -11.84 22.63 7.93
CA PRO A 502 -10.57 23.25 7.58
C PRO A 502 -10.75 24.65 6.98
N ASP A 503 -9.81 25.53 7.29
CA ASP A 503 -9.64 26.80 6.58
C ASP A 503 -8.51 26.64 5.56
N TYR A 504 -8.89 26.57 4.28
CA TYR A 504 -7.97 26.38 3.16
C TYR A 504 -7.23 27.67 2.75
N GLY A 505 -7.47 28.78 3.44
CA GLY A 505 -6.79 30.06 3.22
C GLY A 505 -6.80 30.47 1.75
N ASN A 506 -5.62 30.45 1.13
CA ASN A 506 -5.38 30.85 -0.26
C ASN A 506 -4.71 29.76 -1.11
N ILE A 507 -4.98 28.48 -0.83
CA ILE A 507 -4.47 27.34 -1.65
C ILE A 507 -5.32 27.04 -2.90
N GLY A 508 -6.33 27.87 -3.17
CA GLY A 508 -7.16 27.82 -4.38
C GLY A 508 -6.70 28.81 -5.47
N LEU A 509 -7.65 29.27 -6.30
CA LEU A 509 -7.39 30.25 -7.37
C LEU A 509 -6.67 31.51 -6.84
N GLY A 510 -5.70 32.00 -7.61
CA GLY A 510 -4.81 33.10 -7.25
C GLY A 510 -3.40 32.63 -6.86
N SER A 511 -3.10 31.34 -7.00
CA SER A 511 -1.81 30.77 -6.62
C SER A 511 -0.65 31.21 -7.53
N GLY A 512 -0.94 31.78 -8.69
CA GLY A 512 0.05 32.35 -9.61
C GLY A 512 0.72 33.64 -9.10
N ASN A 513 0.42 34.11 -7.89
CA ASN A 513 1.24 35.14 -7.26
C ASN A 513 2.23 34.50 -6.28
N ILE A 514 3.46 34.26 -6.72
CA ILE A 514 4.50 33.64 -5.89
C ILE A 514 4.95 34.53 -4.73
N HIS A 515 4.63 35.84 -4.77
CA HIS A 515 5.01 36.79 -3.73
C HIS A 515 4.09 36.77 -2.51
N ILE A 516 2.96 36.06 -2.60
CA ILE A 516 2.04 35.87 -1.48
C ILE A 516 2.28 34.46 -0.93
N PRO A 517 2.64 34.29 0.36
CA PRO A 517 2.71 32.97 0.96
C PRO A 517 1.35 32.25 0.98
N ARG A 518 1.38 30.92 0.89
CA ARG A 518 0.19 30.07 1.02
C ARG A 518 -0.04 29.69 2.47
N VAL A 519 -1.30 29.59 2.88
CA VAL A 519 -1.69 29.18 4.23
C VAL A 519 -2.87 28.22 4.21
N MET A 520 -2.83 27.19 5.06
CA MET A 520 -3.93 26.26 5.34
C MET A 520 -3.97 25.98 6.86
N ARG A 521 -5.16 25.86 7.46
CA ARG A 521 -5.34 25.69 8.90
C ARG A 521 -6.33 24.57 9.20
N LEU A 522 -5.96 23.73 10.17
CA LEU A 522 -6.72 22.57 10.64
C LEU A 522 -6.85 22.66 12.17
N SER A 523 -7.89 22.05 12.73
CA SER A 523 -8.08 22.07 14.19
C SER A 523 -8.89 20.90 14.71
N SER A 524 -8.56 20.47 15.93
CA SER A 524 -9.34 19.51 16.70
C SER A 524 -10.55 20.14 17.42
N GLY A 525 -10.84 21.42 17.20
CA GLY A 525 -11.87 22.15 17.91
C GLY A 525 -11.52 23.63 18.09
N SER A 526 -12.09 24.25 19.12
CA SER A 526 -11.97 25.69 19.36
C SER A 526 -11.44 25.99 20.76
N GLY A 527 -10.71 27.10 20.90
CA GLY A 527 -10.18 27.60 22.16
C GLY A 527 -8.80 27.05 22.55
N PRO A 528 -8.24 27.49 23.69
CA PRO A 528 -6.85 27.22 24.08
C PRO A 528 -6.46 25.75 24.24
N GLY A 529 -7.42 24.87 24.53
CA GLY A 529 -7.18 23.44 24.69
C GLY A 529 -7.25 22.63 23.38
N ALA A 530 -7.64 23.25 22.27
CA ALA A 530 -7.69 22.58 20.98
C ALA A 530 -6.28 22.46 20.37
N LYS A 531 -6.09 21.42 19.57
CA LYS A 531 -4.88 21.20 18.77
C LYS A 531 -5.07 21.90 17.43
N TYR A 532 -4.14 22.78 17.08
CA TYR A 532 -4.13 23.54 15.84
C TYR A 532 -2.93 23.16 14.99
N VAL A 533 -3.15 23.02 13.68
CA VAL A 533 -2.10 22.80 12.68
C VAL A 533 -2.23 23.88 11.62
N ILE A 534 -1.14 24.57 11.31
CA ILE A 534 -1.08 25.60 10.27
C ILE A 534 0.05 25.25 9.31
N VAL A 535 -0.25 25.13 8.02
CA VAL A 535 0.75 25.02 6.96
C VAL A 535 0.97 26.40 6.38
N ILE A 536 2.22 26.86 6.33
CA ILE A 536 2.61 28.08 5.61
C ILE A 536 3.71 27.79 4.62
N ALA A 537 3.68 28.43 3.45
CA ALA A 537 4.73 28.23 2.44
C ALA A 537 5.01 29.49 1.62
N ASN A 538 6.29 29.77 1.40
CA ASN A 538 6.78 30.80 0.51
C ASN A 538 7.05 30.19 -0.87
N LEU A 539 6.29 30.60 -1.89
CA LEU A 539 6.47 30.10 -3.25
C LEU A 539 7.61 30.80 -3.97
N ASP A 540 8.05 31.96 -3.49
CA ASP A 540 9.11 32.75 -4.10
C ASP A 540 10.46 32.04 -3.94
N PRO A 541 11.16 31.74 -5.05
CA PRO A 541 12.43 31.03 -5.03
C PRO A 541 13.60 31.92 -4.58
N ASP A 542 13.44 33.24 -4.63
CA ASP A 542 14.55 34.19 -4.50
C ASP A 542 14.43 35.10 -3.28
N ASN A 543 13.20 35.38 -2.82
CA ASN A 543 12.95 36.41 -1.81
C ASN A 543 12.25 35.85 -0.57
N THR A 544 12.65 36.37 0.59
CA THR A 544 11.88 36.19 1.83
C THR A 544 10.50 36.82 1.69
N ARG A 545 9.46 36.13 2.14
CA ARG A 545 8.08 36.62 2.13
C ARG A 545 7.46 36.56 3.52
N ILE A 546 6.61 37.53 3.83
CA ILE A 546 5.91 37.60 5.11
C ILE A 546 4.60 36.82 4.99
N ALA A 547 4.50 35.71 5.70
CA ALA A 547 3.27 34.95 5.86
C ALA A 547 2.45 35.52 7.01
N ASN A 548 1.13 35.39 6.89
CA ASN A 548 0.19 35.65 7.98
C ASN A 548 -0.43 34.31 8.40
N PRO A 549 0.20 33.58 9.34
CA PRO A 549 -0.29 32.27 9.78
C PRO A 549 -1.72 32.32 10.29
N GLY A 550 -2.17 33.42 10.88
CA GLY A 550 -3.54 33.56 11.40
C GLY A 550 -3.80 32.55 12.52
N TYR A 551 -3.04 32.68 13.61
CA TYR A 551 -3.10 31.75 14.73
C TYR A 551 -4.46 31.80 15.41
N ALA A 552 -4.96 30.65 15.85
CA ALA A 552 -6.21 30.60 16.61
C ALA A 552 -6.03 31.02 18.08
N VAL A 553 -4.82 30.83 18.63
CA VAL A 553 -4.48 31.04 20.03
C VAL A 553 -3.07 31.59 20.18
N THR A 554 -2.86 32.44 21.18
CA THR A 554 -1.54 32.88 21.65
C THR A 554 -0.87 31.79 22.49
N GLY A 555 0.45 31.88 22.69
CA GLY A 555 1.22 30.95 23.52
C GLY A 555 2.34 30.28 22.75
N THR A 556 2.76 29.10 23.22
CA THR A 556 3.86 28.35 22.61
C THR A 556 3.39 27.63 21.36
N TRP A 557 4.13 27.80 20.27
CA TRP A 557 3.99 27.08 19.02
C TRP A 557 5.31 26.43 18.62
N TYR A 558 5.23 25.37 17.84
CA TYR A 558 6.35 24.55 17.38
C TYR A 558 6.40 24.58 15.85
N LYS A 559 7.60 24.46 15.29
CA LYS A 559 7.85 24.47 13.83
C LYS A 559 8.26 23.07 13.37
N TYR A 560 7.87 22.73 12.14
CA TYR A 560 8.27 21.49 11.49
C TYR A 560 8.52 21.69 9.99
N ASN A 561 9.62 21.13 9.50
CA ASN A 561 9.94 21.01 8.07
C ASN A 561 10.73 19.74 7.72
N GLY A 562 10.87 18.80 8.68
CA GLY A 562 11.60 17.56 8.53
C GLY A 562 13.09 17.66 8.85
N SER A 563 13.63 18.86 9.07
CA SER A 563 15.02 19.07 9.50
C SER A 563 15.13 19.01 11.02
N THR A 564 16.08 18.24 11.53
CA THR A 564 16.36 18.13 12.98
C THR A 564 16.70 19.45 13.66
N VAL A 565 17.15 20.45 12.90
CA VAL A 565 17.47 21.80 13.41
C VAL A 565 16.23 22.68 13.58
N VAL A 566 15.16 22.41 12.82
CA VAL A 566 13.93 23.22 12.81
C VAL A 566 12.81 22.54 13.57
N ASP A 567 12.69 21.23 13.43
CA ASP A 567 11.59 20.46 13.99
C ASP A 567 11.53 20.62 15.52
N GLU A 568 10.32 20.87 16.02
CA GLU A 568 10.02 21.09 17.43
C GLU A 568 10.68 22.30 18.08
N THR A 569 11.31 23.19 17.30
CA THR A 569 11.79 24.45 17.85
C THR A 569 10.60 25.33 18.23
N ALA A 570 10.53 25.66 19.53
CA ALA A 570 9.44 26.43 20.11
C ALA A 570 9.61 27.93 19.89
N TYR A 571 8.50 28.64 19.73
CA TYR A 571 8.43 30.10 19.72
C TYR A 571 7.12 30.58 20.33
N THR A 572 7.07 31.85 20.76
CA THR A 572 5.88 32.43 21.40
C THR A 572 5.10 33.31 20.42
N VAL A 573 3.82 33.01 20.25
CA VAL A 573 2.84 33.85 19.57
C VAL A 573 2.18 34.75 20.60
N ASN A 574 2.39 36.06 20.50
CA ASN A 574 1.88 37.05 21.46
C ASN A 574 0.54 37.64 20.99
N ASN A 575 0.32 37.66 19.68
CA ASN A 575 -0.93 38.09 19.06
C ASN A 575 -1.34 37.07 17.99
N THR A 576 -2.62 36.75 17.90
CA THR A 576 -3.15 35.83 16.88
C THR A 576 -2.92 36.31 15.44
N ALA A 577 -2.68 37.61 15.26
CA ALA A 577 -2.33 38.24 13.99
C ALA A 577 -0.81 38.36 13.74
N ASP A 578 0.05 37.79 14.60
CA ASP A 578 1.50 37.80 14.41
C ASP A 578 1.86 37.21 13.04
N SER A 579 2.80 37.87 12.36
CA SER A 579 3.30 37.47 11.04
C SER A 579 4.59 36.65 11.16
N TYR A 580 4.90 35.85 10.15
CA TYR A 580 6.13 35.04 10.10
C TYR A 580 6.93 35.32 8.81
N ALA A 581 8.22 35.58 8.93
CA ALA A 581 9.10 35.75 7.78
C ALA A 581 9.62 34.40 7.29
N LEU A 582 9.20 33.98 6.09
CA LEU A 582 9.62 32.73 5.48
C LEU A 582 10.76 32.97 4.49
N ASN A 583 11.82 32.18 4.60
CA ASN A 583 12.93 32.15 3.66
C ASN A 583 12.45 31.73 2.26
N PRO A 584 13.23 31.98 1.20
CA PRO A 584 12.88 31.55 -0.15
C PRO A 584 12.59 30.04 -0.23
N SER A 585 11.49 29.66 -0.87
CA SER A 585 10.98 28.27 -0.96
C SER A 585 10.73 27.54 0.36
N GLU A 586 10.73 28.23 1.50
CA GLU A 586 10.48 27.61 2.80
C GLU A 586 9.01 27.22 2.96
N SER A 587 8.77 26.02 3.48
CA SER A 587 7.46 25.62 4.00
C SER A 587 7.60 25.11 5.43
N LEU A 588 6.63 25.45 6.27
CA LEU A 588 6.56 25.06 7.67
C LEU A 588 5.17 24.52 7.99
N ILE A 589 5.14 23.45 8.77
CA ILE A 589 3.98 23.07 9.56
C ILE A 589 4.17 23.64 10.97
N LEU A 590 3.17 24.35 11.46
CA LEU A 590 3.16 25.00 12.76
C LEU A 590 2.07 24.36 13.63
N THR A 591 2.39 24.02 14.86
CA THR A 591 1.42 23.44 15.80
C THR A 591 1.53 24.09 17.17
N ASN A 592 0.44 24.11 17.95
CA ASN A 592 0.47 24.54 19.36
C ASN A 592 0.72 23.37 20.34
N PHE A 593 1.19 22.23 19.82
CA PHE A 593 1.45 20.99 20.56
C PHE A 593 2.58 20.21 19.86
N ILE A 594 3.25 19.32 20.58
CA ILE A 594 4.29 18.46 20.01
C ILE A 594 3.65 17.28 19.27
N ILE A 595 4.13 16.99 18.05
CA ILE A 595 3.61 15.90 17.20
C ILE A 595 4.08 14.52 17.66
N ASP A 596 5.36 14.38 17.97
CA ASP A 596 5.98 13.13 18.39
C ASP A 596 5.66 12.84 19.86
N ASP A 597 5.43 11.57 20.20
CA ASP A 597 5.23 11.17 21.59
C ASP A 597 6.59 11.05 22.28
N CYS A 598 6.67 11.38 23.57
CA CYS A 598 7.94 11.28 24.29
C CYS A 598 8.44 9.83 24.42
N THR A 599 7.57 8.84 24.22
CA THR A 599 7.89 7.41 24.19
C THR A 599 8.44 6.95 22.83
N ASP A 600 8.49 7.81 21.82
CA ASP A 600 9.09 7.52 20.52
C ASP A 600 10.62 7.68 20.60
N VAL A 601 11.37 6.66 20.19
CA VAL A 601 12.83 6.70 20.06
C VAL A 601 13.17 7.05 18.62
N ARG A 602 13.80 8.21 18.43
CA ARG A 602 14.05 8.80 17.10
C ARG A 602 15.52 9.09 16.81
N ASN A 603 16.42 8.77 17.72
CA ASN A 603 17.86 8.88 17.51
C ASN A 603 18.63 7.80 18.27
N THR A 604 19.92 7.68 17.95
CA THR A 604 20.84 6.66 18.48
C THR A 604 21.73 7.14 19.63
N LEU A 605 21.46 8.33 20.17
CA LEU A 605 22.25 8.89 21.29
C LEU A 605 21.95 8.11 22.58
N ASP A 606 22.92 8.04 23.50
CA ASP A 606 22.74 7.41 24.82
C ASP A 606 21.71 8.15 25.70
N SER A 607 21.64 9.48 25.56
CA SER A 607 20.78 10.37 26.36
C SER A 607 20.36 11.60 25.56
N GLY A 608 19.35 12.30 26.08
CA GLY A 608 18.75 13.46 25.43
C GLY A 608 17.41 13.12 24.78
N LYS A 609 16.68 14.16 24.35
CA LYS A 609 15.31 14.02 23.87
C LYS A 609 15.19 12.95 22.76
N TYR A 610 14.21 12.05 22.90
CA TYR A 610 13.95 10.93 21.99
C TYR A 610 15.07 9.87 21.88
N SER A 611 16.01 9.84 22.83
CA SER A 611 16.85 8.67 23.01
C SER A 611 16.05 7.53 23.66
N LEU A 612 16.55 6.30 23.57
CA LEU A 612 15.92 5.15 24.24
C LEU A 612 15.73 5.39 25.74
N ARG A 613 16.72 6.02 26.38
CA ARG A 613 16.69 6.35 27.81
C ARG A 613 15.62 7.38 28.12
N ASP A 614 15.56 8.47 27.35
CA ASP A 614 14.55 9.52 27.51
C ASP A 614 13.13 8.97 27.32
N ALA A 615 12.92 8.09 26.35
CA ALA A 615 11.63 7.45 26.11
C ALA A 615 11.20 6.53 27.26
N ILE A 616 12.12 5.72 27.80
CA ILE A 616 11.86 4.88 28.99
C ILE A 616 11.59 5.76 30.22
N ASP A 617 12.33 6.85 30.40
CA ASP A 617 12.16 7.80 31.50
C ASP A 617 10.83 8.55 31.41
N CYS A 618 10.35 8.85 30.20
CA CYS A 618 9.05 9.49 30.00
C CYS A 618 7.85 8.54 30.16
N ALA A 619 7.99 7.27 29.77
CA ALA A 619 6.91 6.29 29.81
C ALA A 619 6.25 6.14 31.19
N ALA A 620 4.95 5.90 31.25
CA ALA A 620 4.22 5.49 32.45
C ALA A 620 4.07 3.96 32.54
N ASP A 621 3.63 3.45 33.70
CA ASP A 621 3.27 2.03 33.83
C ASP A 621 2.11 1.71 32.86
N GLY A 622 2.34 0.76 31.95
CA GLY A 622 1.43 0.32 30.89
C GLY A 622 1.82 0.79 29.48
N ASP A 623 2.75 1.73 29.36
CA ASP A 623 3.11 2.34 28.08
C ASP A 623 3.99 1.44 27.19
N THR A 624 4.02 1.79 25.91
CA THR A 624 4.92 1.20 24.92
C THR A 624 5.93 2.25 24.46
N VAL A 625 7.21 1.92 24.58
CA VAL A 625 8.33 2.67 23.98
C VAL A 625 8.53 2.15 22.57
N HIS A 626 8.39 3.03 21.58
CA HIS A 626 8.45 2.70 20.16
C HIS A 626 9.80 3.11 19.59
N ILE A 627 10.62 2.15 19.15
CA ILE A 627 11.78 2.46 18.33
C ILE A 627 11.30 2.63 16.89
N GLU A 628 11.37 3.87 16.39
CA GLU A 628 10.81 4.24 15.10
C GLU A 628 11.90 4.53 14.06
N TYR A 629 11.51 4.61 12.78
CA TYR A 629 12.35 5.26 11.78
C TYR A 629 12.60 6.73 12.18
N PRO A 630 13.87 7.22 12.17
CA PRO A 630 14.98 6.71 11.36
C PRO A 630 15.95 5.73 12.04
N VAL A 631 15.69 5.25 13.26
CA VAL A 631 16.63 4.40 14.03
C VAL A 631 16.79 2.98 13.47
N PHE A 632 15.97 2.61 12.48
CA PHE A 632 16.07 1.33 11.77
C PHE A 632 17.44 1.13 11.12
N ASN A 633 17.98 -0.10 11.20
CA ASN A 633 19.32 -0.47 10.71
C ASN A 633 20.47 0.30 11.38
N ASP A 634 20.22 0.98 12.50
CA ASP A 634 21.23 1.73 13.23
C ASP A 634 21.52 1.12 14.62
N THR A 635 22.53 1.66 15.30
CA THR A 635 23.01 1.22 16.61
C THR A 635 22.85 2.31 17.65
N ILE A 636 22.05 2.05 18.68
CA ILE A 636 21.96 2.88 19.88
C ILE A 636 23.12 2.50 20.80
N HIS A 637 24.11 3.37 20.92
CA HIS A 637 25.26 3.13 21.79
C HIS A 637 24.96 3.59 23.21
N LEU A 638 25.00 2.66 24.17
CA LEU A 638 24.78 2.95 25.58
C LEU A 638 26.11 3.13 26.31
N LEU A 639 26.16 4.14 27.18
CA LEU A 639 27.34 4.45 28.00
C LEU A 639 27.18 3.99 29.44
N THR A 640 25.94 3.80 29.89
CA THR A 640 25.58 3.38 31.25
C THR A 640 24.38 2.43 31.24
N PRO A 641 24.21 1.59 32.28
CA PRO A 641 23.04 0.71 32.40
C PRO A 641 21.71 1.46 32.27
N ILE A 642 20.69 0.79 31.75
CA ILE A 642 19.30 1.26 31.81
C ILE A 642 18.57 0.46 32.88
N GLU A 643 18.25 1.14 33.98
CA GLU A 643 17.36 0.60 35.01
C GLU A 643 15.90 0.77 34.57
N ILE A 644 15.13 -0.32 34.49
CA ILE A 644 13.70 -0.27 34.17
C ILE A 644 12.89 -0.55 35.43
N ASN A 645 12.35 0.53 36.00
CA ASN A 645 11.51 0.52 37.21
C ASN A 645 10.01 0.69 36.92
N LYS A 646 9.59 0.40 35.68
CA LYS A 646 8.22 0.56 35.19
C LYS A 646 7.71 -0.68 34.48
N ASN A 647 6.39 -0.82 34.41
CA ASN A 647 5.72 -1.83 33.61
C ASN A 647 5.61 -1.34 32.17
N ILE A 648 6.49 -1.75 31.26
CA ILE A 648 6.51 -1.19 29.89
C ILE A 648 6.78 -2.26 28.82
N THR A 649 6.43 -1.95 27.59
CA THR A 649 6.88 -2.70 26.40
C THR A 649 7.86 -1.85 25.63
N ILE A 650 9.04 -2.38 25.27
CA ILE A 650 9.97 -1.77 24.33
C ILE A 650 9.83 -2.52 23.01
N LEU A 651 9.34 -1.82 21.99
CA LEU A 651 9.03 -2.36 20.68
C LEU A 651 10.02 -1.83 19.65
N GLY A 652 10.88 -2.72 19.16
CA GLY A 652 11.73 -2.52 18.00
C GLY A 652 11.08 -3.03 16.71
N PHE A 653 11.90 -3.65 15.87
CA PHE A 653 11.52 -4.14 14.54
C PHE A 653 11.53 -5.68 14.53
N ASP A 654 10.56 -6.33 13.89
CA ASP A 654 10.38 -7.79 14.02
C ASP A 654 11.62 -8.60 13.59
N LYS A 655 12.43 -8.05 12.67
CA LYS A 655 13.69 -8.65 12.20
C LYS A 655 14.94 -8.24 13.00
N MET A 656 14.77 -7.53 14.11
CA MET A 656 15.86 -7.09 15.01
C MET A 656 16.88 -6.19 14.30
N ASN A 657 16.40 -5.32 13.40
CA ASN A 657 17.22 -4.40 12.62
C ASN A 657 17.76 -3.20 13.41
N VAL A 658 17.40 -3.04 14.67
CA VAL A 658 18.04 -2.08 15.57
C VAL A 658 18.97 -2.81 16.53
N THR A 659 20.19 -2.29 16.71
CA THR A 659 21.13 -2.79 17.72
C THR A 659 21.14 -1.84 18.91
N ILE A 660 20.96 -2.38 20.12
CA ILE A 660 21.24 -1.69 21.39
C ILE A 660 22.61 -2.20 21.85
N ASP A 661 23.62 -1.35 21.71
CA ASP A 661 25.00 -1.70 21.98
C ASP A 661 25.42 -1.27 23.38
N GLY A 662 25.54 -2.27 24.27
CA GLY A 662 26.02 -2.09 25.62
C GLY A 662 27.49 -2.46 25.82
N SER A 663 28.27 -2.65 24.75
CA SER A 663 29.68 -3.06 24.86
C SER A 663 30.56 -2.09 25.67
N MET A 664 30.15 -0.83 25.80
CA MET A 664 30.79 0.22 26.58
C MET A 664 30.17 0.42 27.97
N VAL A 665 29.13 -0.33 28.32
CA VAL A 665 28.47 -0.29 29.63
C VAL A 665 29.29 -1.10 30.64
N ASN A 666 29.55 -0.51 31.81
CA ASN A 666 30.04 -1.25 32.98
C ASN A 666 28.81 -1.73 33.75
N ASP A 667 28.70 -3.03 34.04
CA ASP A 667 27.51 -3.77 34.54
C ASP A 667 26.52 -4.26 33.45
N ASN A 668 25.21 -4.38 33.73
CA ASN A 668 24.20 -4.90 32.80
C ASN A 668 23.70 -3.84 31.80
N VAL A 669 23.36 -4.23 30.56
CA VAL A 669 22.69 -3.30 29.62
C VAL A 669 21.31 -2.87 30.15
N PHE A 670 20.48 -3.85 30.52
CA PHE A 670 19.19 -3.62 31.18
C PHE A 670 19.14 -4.26 32.56
N SER A 671 18.58 -3.53 33.53
CA SER A 671 18.27 -4.05 34.86
C SER A 671 16.79 -3.88 35.17
N ILE A 672 16.04 -5.00 35.18
CA ILE A 672 14.60 -5.02 35.42
C ILE A 672 14.34 -5.11 36.92
N GLN A 673 13.65 -4.11 37.47
CA GLN A 673 13.45 -4.01 38.91
C GLN A 673 12.38 -4.98 39.46
N PRO A 674 12.47 -5.37 40.76
CA PRO A 674 11.48 -6.25 41.39
C PRO A 674 10.04 -5.77 41.26
N GLY A 675 9.13 -6.70 40.94
CA GLY A 675 7.70 -6.43 40.80
C GLY A 675 7.30 -5.67 39.52
N LYS A 676 8.25 -5.42 38.61
CA LYS A 676 7.99 -4.75 37.33
C LYS A 676 7.90 -5.73 36.18
N SER A 677 7.05 -5.43 35.20
CA SER A 677 6.78 -6.29 34.04
C SER A 677 7.23 -5.62 32.76
N VAL A 678 8.23 -6.20 32.09
CA VAL A 678 8.84 -5.61 30.90
C VAL A 678 8.76 -6.59 29.74
N THR A 679 8.33 -6.11 28.57
CA THR A 679 8.42 -6.86 27.32
C THR A 679 9.46 -6.20 26.42
N LEU A 680 10.44 -6.96 25.95
CA LEU A 680 11.36 -6.53 24.90
C LEU A 680 10.98 -7.29 23.63
N LYS A 681 10.67 -6.55 22.56
CA LYS A 681 10.31 -7.14 21.27
C LYS A 681 11.17 -6.57 20.14
N GLY A 682 11.72 -7.43 19.29
CA GLY A 682 12.29 -7.01 17.99
C GLY A 682 13.58 -6.18 18.09
N VAL A 683 14.48 -6.53 19.01
CA VAL A 683 15.76 -5.83 19.17
C VAL A 683 16.94 -6.78 19.18
N LYS A 684 18.05 -6.35 18.59
CA LYS A 684 19.36 -6.95 18.79
C LYS A 684 20.06 -6.21 19.93
N MET A 685 20.71 -6.92 20.83
CA MET A 685 21.50 -6.36 21.93
C MET A 685 22.92 -6.90 21.85
N VAL A 686 23.89 -6.02 22.06
CA VAL A 686 25.29 -6.40 22.31
C VAL A 686 25.51 -6.28 23.81
N CYS A 687 25.90 -7.36 24.47
CA CYS A 687 26.09 -7.37 25.92
C CYS A 687 27.30 -6.53 26.34
N SER A 688 27.32 -6.10 27.60
CA SER A 688 28.52 -5.53 28.20
C SER A 688 29.68 -6.52 28.22
N GLN A 689 30.89 -6.00 28.39
CA GLN A 689 32.12 -6.81 28.49
C GLN A 689 32.58 -6.99 29.95
N ASP A 690 31.69 -6.79 30.92
CA ASP A 690 31.99 -6.90 32.36
C ASP A 690 31.99 -8.37 32.84
N ASP A 691 32.52 -8.63 34.03
CA ASP A 691 32.65 -9.95 34.65
C ASP A 691 31.34 -10.41 35.35
N GLY A 692 30.29 -9.60 35.25
CA GLY A 692 29.02 -9.75 35.97
C GLY A 692 28.08 -10.81 35.38
N ASN A 693 27.14 -11.27 36.21
CA ASN A 693 25.99 -12.05 35.73
C ASN A 693 24.94 -11.13 35.10
N GLY A 694 24.34 -11.57 34.00
CA GLY A 694 23.31 -10.82 33.27
C GLY A 694 23.86 -9.70 32.39
N ARG A 695 25.04 -9.84 31.78
CA ARG A 695 25.72 -8.77 31.02
C ARG A 695 24.81 -8.02 30.04
N CYS A 696 23.93 -8.74 29.34
CA CYS A 696 22.84 -8.10 28.58
C CYS A 696 21.70 -7.70 29.53
N ILE A 697 21.10 -8.66 30.24
CA ILE A 697 19.95 -8.38 31.08
C ILE A 697 20.08 -9.02 32.46
N LEU A 698 19.93 -8.20 33.49
CA LEU A 698 19.63 -8.62 34.86
C LEU A 698 18.12 -8.50 35.11
N ASN A 699 17.43 -9.63 35.25
CA ASN A 699 16.00 -9.66 35.54
C ASN A 699 15.71 -9.98 37.01
N ASN A 700 15.15 -9.00 37.72
CA ASN A 700 14.55 -9.19 39.05
C ASN A 700 13.02 -9.08 39.05
N GLY A 701 12.40 -8.84 37.90
CA GLY A 701 10.94 -8.69 37.71
C GLY A 701 10.35 -9.74 36.77
N ASN A 702 9.30 -9.39 36.04
CA ASN A 702 8.67 -10.24 35.02
C ASN A 702 9.13 -9.80 33.62
N LEU A 703 10.03 -10.54 32.99
CA LEU A 703 10.57 -10.23 31.67
C LEU A 703 9.92 -11.11 30.61
N THR A 704 9.45 -10.52 29.53
CA THR A 704 9.08 -11.23 28.30
C THR A 704 10.05 -10.83 27.19
N LEU A 705 10.70 -11.83 26.58
CA LEU A 705 11.54 -11.65 25.40
C LEU A 705 10.79 -12.19 24.17
N ASP A 706 10.66 -11.37 23.14
CA ASP A 706 9.98 -11.73 21.90
C ASP A 706 10.79 -11.32 20.66
N ASN A 707 11.25 -12.26 19.84
CA ASN A 707 12.11 -11.96 18.69
C ASN A 707 13.33 -11.10 19.07
N ILE A 708 14.23 -11.67 19.89
CA ILE A 708 15.39 -10.98 20.46
C ILE A 708 16.68 -11.69 20.05
N LYS A 709 17.72 -10.92 19.76
CA LYS A 709 19.08 -11.44 19.54
C LYS A 709 20.06 -10.80 20.51
N MET A 710 20.71 -11.59 21.35
CA MET A 710 21.81 -11.17 22.21
C MET A 710 23.14 -11.63 21.62
N VAL A 711 24.11 -10.73 21.55
CA VAL A 711 25.48 -11.02 21.12
C VAL A 711 26.40 -10.73 22.30
N ASP A 712 27.00 -11.77 22.85
CA ASP A 712 27.95 -11.70 23.94
C ASP A 712 29.37 -11.85 23.35
N MET A 713 30.21 -10.83 23.50
CA MET A 713 31.58 -10.82 22.98
C MET A 713 32.63 -10.95 24.09
N SER A 714 32.23 -11.42 25.27
CA SER A 714 33.07 -11.46 26.47
C SER A 714 34.28 -12.39 26.39
N GLY A 715 34.43 -13.22 25.35
CA GLY A 715 35.65 -13.98 25.11
C GLY A 715 36.02 -14.98 26.23
N GLY A 716 35.03 -15.47 26.98
CA GLY A 716 35.22 -16.45 28.06
C GLY A 716 35.39 -15.87 29.47
N LEU A 717 35.01 -14.61 29.71
CA LEU A 717 34.87 -14.05 31.06
C LEU A 717 33.83 -14.83 31.89
N MET A 718 34.01 -14.86 33.22
CA MET A 718 33.04 -15.44 34.14
C MET A 718 31.72 -14.65 34.08
N GLY A 719 30.56 -15.31 34.16
CA GLY A 719 29.23 -14.68 34.08
C GLY A 719 28.41 -15.09 32.86
N ASN A 720 27.14 -14.71 32.82
CA ASN A 720 26.20 -15.06 31.74
C ASN A 720 25.55 -13.83 31.09
N SER A 721 25.04 -13.97 29.87
CA SER A 721 24.40 -12.87 29.14
C SER A 721 23.04 -12.47 29.73
N LEU A 722 22.28 -13.43 30.25
CA LEU A 722 20.96 -13.24 30.86
C LEU A 722 20.93 -13.87 32.25
N TRP A 723 20.61 -13.09 33.28
CA TRP A 723 20.44 -13.57 34.65
C TRP A 723 19.01 -13.32 35.12
N ASN A 724 18.28 -14.39 35.44
CA ASN A 724 16.96 -14.31 36.08
C ASN A 724 17.10 -14.66 37.57
N SER A 725 16.85 -13.70 38.47
CA SER A 725 16.97 -13.93 39.90
C SER A 725 15.84 -14.80 40.46
N SER A 726 15.96 -15.25 41.70
CA SER A 726 14.97 -16.13 42.36
C SER A 726 13.60 -15.48 42.57
N ILE A 727 13.51 -14.16 42.42
CA ILE A 727 12.26 -13.38 42.52
C ILE A 727 11.73 -12.92 41.16
N GLY A 728 12.46 -13.18 40.07
CA GLY A 728 12.07 -12.82 38.71
C GLY A 728 11.40 -13.97 37.94
N ASN A 729 10.54 -13.62 36.99
CA ASN A 729 9.96 -14.54 36.01
C ASN A 729 10.44 -14.19 34.61
N LEU A 730 10.75 -15.21 33.81
CA LEU A 730 11.15 -15.07 32.41
C LEU A 730 10.16 -15.81 31.50
N ASN A 731 9.60 -15.10 30.54
CA ASN A 731 8.78 -15.65 29.46
C ASN A 731 9.50 -15.46 28.13
N ILE A 732 9.50 -16.50 27.30
CA ILE A 732 10.10 -16.47 25.96
C ILE A 732 8.98 -16.66 24.94
N LYS A 733 8.93 -15.74 23.98
CA LYS A 733 8.07 -15.76 22.80
C LYS A 733 8.94 -15.61 21.55
N GLY A 734 8.42 -16.08 20.42
CA GLY A 734 9.12 -15.97 19.14
C GLY A 734 10.54 -16.56 19.18
N LYS A 735 11.45 -15.94 18.42
CA LYS A 735 12.84 -16.40 18.29
C LYS A 735 13.77 -15.64 19.23
N VAL A 736 14.29 -16.29 20.26
CA VAL A 736 15.36 -15.73 21.12
C VAL A 736 16.68 -16.41 20.79
N ILE A 737 17.66 -15.62 20.33
CA ILE A 737 18.98 -16.09 19.89
C ILE A 737 20.03 -15.50 20.83
N ILE A 738 20.89 -16.35 21.40
CA ILE A 738 22.09 -15.92 22.12
C ILE A 738 23.29 -16.40 21.32
N VAL A 739 24.16 -15.48 20.93
CA VAL A 739 25.42 -15.75 20.23
C VAL A 739 26.54 -15.44 21.20
N GLU A 740 27.32 -16.45 21.59
CA GLU A 740 28.50 -16.35 22.46
C GLU A 740 29.81 -16.44 21.67
#